data_AF-A0A643EY94-F1
#
_entry.id   AF-A0A643EY94-F1
#
_cell.length_a   1.000
_cell.length_b   1.000
_cell.length_c   1.000
_cell.angle_alpha   90.00
_cell.angle_beta   90.00
_cell.angle_gamma   90.00
#
_symmetry.space_group_name_H-M   'P 1'
#
loop_
_entity.id
_entity.type
_entity.pdbx_description
1 polymer ?
#
loop_
_entity_poly.entity_id
_entity_poly.type
_entity_poly.pdbx_seq_one_letter_code
_entity_poly.pdbx_strand_id
1 'polypeptide(L)'
;MLDVALSYQAQNWPVFPCRYRDEEIIDPQTGEIEILATKTPLTSNGFRGATLNERIVREYWRRNPSAMIGVPTGAPIGAWVLDIDPKHGGDETLAALEAAHGALPATLTAETTSGGRHYFFRHRQGVRNRGALGSGVDVRGDGGYVIAAGSVPGVGLPYRWIMEQEPVDAPDWLLELVLPRSYESTYTAAPSVSGKINDRYVERAVQSELDDLALEPMGNRNNRLNDAAFRLGTFVGAGALAESEARALLQDVARGWGRDWPRCVKTIDNGLAAGARSPRIVPQNDNDNTRLVDISRMIANGLAKAEARTDVVAEPVADFDSSISEPEQTTENKRAIIATPFVWKDPSTLPRREFAFGKHFIRKYVSVTVAPGGLGKTANSIVEALAMASGKALNGTKPPKRLKVWLFNAEDPRDELERRIMAACIHFNLKPADIDGHLFLDTGREQELVIAIDDKKGVRIQEPVVEAVVETISELGIDVMIVDPFVSTHQVNENDNGAIDKVAKLWAQVADRTNCSIDIVHHLRKVSDREATVEDARGAVSLIGAARSVRVLNRMSEAQAKDAGMGSMDRFAYFSVTYGKANLAPLSHKADWRKLESVALGNGQGLTKPQDHAPVVIAWTWPTSEDIADELTEAQREAIRGAVNGGMYKQAPNAKEWVGLAVAYALQLDVDEETDKKRVGMITKALFAEGFLKKVEERDPIQRRMTTFVRAV
;
A
#
# COMPACT_ATOMS: atom_id res chain seq x y z
N MET A 1 18.24 -35.93 -4.44
CA MET A 1 17.28 -34.81 -4.28
C MET A 1 17.20 -33.91 -5.51
N LEU A 2 18.32 -33.41 -6.05
CA LEU A 2 18.31 -32.55 -7.25
C LEU A 2 17.57 -33.19 -8.45
N ASP A 3 17.85 -34.45 -8.78
CA ASP A 3 17.23 -35.10 -9.95
C ASP A 3 15.70 -35.22 -9.81
N VAL A 4 15.21 -35.41 -8.58
CA VAL A 4 13.78 -35.43 -8.27
C VAL A 4 13.19 -34.02 -8.39
N ALA A 5 13.90 -32.98 -7.95
CA ALA A 5 13.44 -31.60 -8.13
C ALA A 5 13.36 -31.22 -9.62
N LEU A 6 14.33 -31.69 -10.43
CA LEU A 6 14.35 -31.49 -11.87
C LEU A 6 13.22 -32.26 -12.58
N SER A 7 12.83 -33.45 -12.10
CA SER A 7 11.72 -34.18 -12.69
C SER A 7 10.38 -33.46 -12.50
N TYR A 8 10.13 -32.84 -11.34
CA TYR A 8 8.95 -31.99 -11.12
C TYR A 8 8.99 -30.73 -11.98
N GLN A 9 10.13 -30.07 -12.07
CA GLN A 9 10.29 -28.91 -12.94
C GLN A 9 9.99 -29.28 -14.41
N ALA A 10 10.44 -30.44 -14.88
CA ALA A 10 10.16 -30.94 -16.22
C ALA A 10 8.66 -31.27 -16.45
N GLN A 11 7.93 -31.60 -15.39
CA GLN A 11 6.45 -31.74 -15.39
C GLN A 11 5.72 -30.40 -15.26
N ASN A 12 6.43 -29.28 -15.42
CA ASN A 12 5.91 -27.92 -15.27
C ASN A 12 5.39 -27.62 -13.85
N TRP A 13 5.92 -28.29 -12.84
CA TRP A 13 5.64 -27.99 -11.43
C TRP A 13 6.78 -27.15 -10.86
N PRO A 14 6.55 -25.87 -10.49
CA PRO A 14 7.60 -25.05 -9.90
C PRO A 14 8.01 -25.60 -8.53
N VAL A 15 9.31 -25.65 -8.26
CA VAL A 15 9.86 -26.25 -7.03
C VAL A 15 10.70 -25.27 -6.22
N PHE A 16 10.80 -25.49 -4.91
CA PHE A 16 11.71 -24.78 -4.01
C PHE A 16 12.25 -25.71 -2.90
N PRO A 17 13.42 -25.41 -2.32
CA PRO A 17 14.01 -26.23 -1.25
C PRO A 17 13.31 -25.99 0.10
N CYS A 18 13.04 -27.06 0.84
CA CYS A 18 12.52 -27.05 2.20
C CYS A 18 13.48 -27.76 3.18
N ARG A 19 13.45 -27.35 4.45
CA ARG A 19 14.24 -27.98 5.52
C ARG A 19 13.84 -29.44 5.71
N TYR A 20 14.84 -30.32 5.79
CA TYR A 20 14.65 -31.76 6.00
C TYR A 20 14.67 -32.16 7.49
N ARG A 21 15.07 -31.25 8.38
CA ARG A 21 15.06 -31.37 9.84
C ARG A 21 14.85 -30.00 10.48
N ASP A 22 14.56 -29.98 11.77
CA ASP A 22 14.52 -28.74 12.55
C ASP A 22 15.94 -28.15 12.60
N GLU A 23 16.02 -26.83 12.52
CA GLU A 23 17.28 -26.09 12.51
C GLU A 23 17.23 -24.99 13.56
N GLU A 24 18.17 -25.04 14.50
CA GLU A 24 18.36 -23.99 15.50
C GLU A 24 19.19 -22.87 14.90
N ILE A 25 18.66 -21.65 14.92
CA ILE A 25 19.34 -20.44 14.52
C ILE A 25 19.45 -19.54 15.74
N ILE A 26 20.64 -19.01 15.99
CA ILE A 26 20.85 -18.01 17.03
C ILE A 26 20.66 -16.64 16.38
N ASP A 27 19.71 -15.86 16.87
CA ASP A 27 19.54 -14.46 16.47
C ASP A 27 20.79 -13.69 16.94
N PRO A 28 21.60 -13.12 16.02
CA PRO A 28 22.83 -12.43 16.37
C PRO A 28 22.62 -11.11 17.11
N GLN A 29 21.40 -10.54 17.12
CA GLN A 29 21.07 -9.29 17.81
C GLN A 29 20.56 -9.54 19.24
N THR A 30 19.77 -10.59 19.44
CA THR A 30 19.11 -10.87 20.72
C THR A 30 19.76 -12.02 21.50
N GLY A 31 20.51 -12.89 20.81
CA GLY A 31 21.08 -14.11 21.36
C GLY A 31 20.05 -15.24 21.58
N GLU A 32 18.80 -15.05 21.15
CA GLU A 32 17.74 -16.04 21.28
C GLU A 32 17.89 -17.18 20.26
N ILE A 33 17.55 -18.42 20.67
CA ILE A 33 17.52 -19.59 19.79
C ILE A 33 16.14 -19.69 19.14
N GLU A 34 16.06 -19.42 17.84
CA GLU A 34 14.88 -19.66 17.03
C GLU A 34 14.97 -21.06 16.38
N ILE A 35 13.96 -21.90 16.62
CA ILE A 35 13.87 -23.24 16.00
C ILE A 35 13.05 -23.12 14.71
N LEU A 36 13.71 -23.20 13.56
CA LEU A 36 13.04 -23.30 12.28
C LEU A 36 12.64 -24.75 12.00
N ALA A 37 11.34 -25.00 12.03
CA ALA A 37 10.78 -26.34 11.91
C ALA A 37 11.07 -27.01 10.56
N THR A 38 11.10 -28.33 10.56
CA THR A 38 11.14 -29.20 9.38
C THR A 38 9.99 -28.86 8.42
N LYS A 39 10.19 -29.03 7.09
CA LYS A 39 9.23 -28.69 6.01
C LYS A 39 9.04 -27.19 5.75
N THR A 40 9.73 -26.31 6.47
CA THR A 40 9.73 -24.87 6.18
C THR A 40 10.63 -24.52 4.98
N PRO A 41 10.34 -23.46 4.21
CA PRO A 41 11.15 -23.09 3.04
C PRO A 41 12.56 -22.61 3.43
N LEU A 42 13.55 -22.94 2.58
CA LEU A 42 14.94 -22.44 2.66
C LEU A 42 15.18 -21.18 1.80
N THR A 43 14.12 -20.66 1.19
CA THR A 43 14.13 -19.45 0.36
C THR A 43 13.75 -18.22 1.19
N SER A 44 14.41 -17.08 0.95
CA SER A 44 14.20 -15.83 1.69
C SER A 44 12.79 -15.22 1.53
N ASN A 45 12.04 -15.62 0.51
CA ASN A 45 10.66 -15.21 0.25
C ASN A 45 9.63 -16.34 0.49
N GLY A 46 9.99 -17.39 1.24
CA GLY A 46 9.14 -18.54 1.50
C GLY A 46 8.82 -19.34 0.25
N PHE A 47 7.68 -20.05 0.22
CA PHE A 47 7.28 -20.89 -0.93
C PHE A 47 7.13 -20.11 -2.26
N ARG A 48 7.05 -18.78 -2.21
CA ARG A 48 7.02 -17.91 -3.40
C ARG A 48 8.35 -17.91 -4.18
N GLY A 49 9.41 -18.50 -3.62
CA GLY A 49 10.66 -18.78 -4.30
C GLY A 49 10.62 -19.96 -5.27
N ALA A 50 9.46 -20.63 -5.41
CA ALA A 50 9.26 -21.72 -6.35
C ALA A 50 9.55 -21.28 -7.80
N THR A 51 10.24 -22.13 -8.56
CA THR A 51 10.71 -21.77 -9.90
C THR A 51 10.65 -22.95 -10.87
N LEU A 52 10.43 -22.63 -12.14
CA LEU A 52 10.57 -23.56 -13.27
C LEU A 52 11.94 -23.42 -13.96
N ASN A 53 12.79 -22.48 -13.53
CA ASN A 53 14.07 -22.24 -14.15
C ASN A 53 15.10 -23.28 -13.69
N GLU A 54 15.47 -24.21 -14.58
CA GLU A 54 16.42 -25.29 -14.30
C GLU A 54 17.72 -24.79 -13.64
N ARG A 55 18.28 -23.67 -14.10
CA ARG A 55 19.51 -23.10 -13.53
C ARG A 55 19.33 -22.71 -12.07
N ILE A 56 18.17 -22.15 -11.72
CA ILE A 56 17.85 -21.77 -10.34
C ILE A 56 17.60 -23.03 -9.49
N VAL A 57 16.89 -24.03 -10.02
CA VAL A 57 16.70 -25.33 -9.33
C VAL A 57 18.05 -25.98 -9.04
N ARG A 58 18.96 -26.05 -10.02
CA ARG A 58 20.32 -26.59 -9.81
C ARG A 58 21.07 -25.82 -8.72
N GLU A 59 20.97 -24.50 -8.70
CA GLU A 59 21.61 -23.67 -7.68
C GLU A 59 21.02 -23.89 -6.28
N TYR A 60 19.71 -24.03 -6.16
CA TYR A 60 19.04 -24.30 -4.88
C TYR A 60 19.54 -25.60 -4.23
N TRP A 61 19.63 -26.69 -5.00
CA TRP A 61 20.11 -27.98 -4.49
C TRP A 61 21.64 -28.10 -4.46
N ARG A 62 22.38 -27.26 -5.19
CA ARG A 62 23.83 -27.11 -5.00
C ARG A 62 24.14 -26.54 -3.60
N ARG A 63 23.37 -25.54 -3.16
CA ARG A 63 23.51 -24.94 -1.82
C ARG A 63 22.91 -25.81 -0.71
N ASN A 64 21.86 -26.56 -1.02
CA ASN A 64 21.14 -27.38 -0.05
C ASN A 64 20.94 -28.82 -0.56
N PRO A 65 22.00 -29.66 -0.60
CA PRO A 65 21.93 -30.99 -1.23
C PRO A 65 20.88 -31.93 -0.62
N SER A 66 20.60 -31.77 0.68
CA SER A 66 19.64 -32.59 1.44
C SER A 66 18.25 -31.98 1.55
N ALA A 67 17.97 -30.84 0.90
CA ALA A 67 16.67 -30.20 1.01
C ALA A 67 15.54 -31.07 0.44
N MET A 68 14.42 -31.09 1.16
CA MET A 68 13.15 -31.62 0.65
C MET A 68 12.60 -30.71 -0.44
N ILE A 69 11.71 -31.23 -1.27
CA ILE A 69 11.15 -30.50 -2.41
C ILE A 69 9.78 -29.97 -2.02
N GLY A 70 9.65 -28.64 -1.93
CA GLY A 70 8.36 -27.96 -1.79
C GLY A 70 7.77 -27.65 -3.17
N VAL A 71 6.45 -27.83 -3.30
CA VAL A 71 5.67 -27.49 -4.49
C VAL A 71 4.46 -26.65 -4.08
N PRO A 72 4.26 -25.45 -4.65
CA PRO A 72 3.08 -24.64 -4.38
C PRO A 72 1.82 -25.32 -4.94
N THR A 73 0.74 -25.29 -4.17
CA THR A 73 -0.56 -25.83 -4.57
C THR A 73 -1.45 -24.75 -5.20
N GLY A 74 -2.50 -25.18 -5.89
CA GLY A 74 -3.46 -24.32 -6.56
C GLY A 74 -3.10 -24.05 -8.03
N ALA A 75 -3.38 -22.84 -8.50
CA ALA A 75 -3.15 -22.43 -9.87
C ALA A 75 -1.72 -22.74 -10.43
N PRO A 76 -0.62 -22.64 -9.65
CA PRO A 76 0.72 -22.90 -10.16
C PRO A 76 0.99 -24.31 -10.70
N ILE A 77 0.28 -25.33 -10.17
CA ILE A 77 0.40 -26.73 -10.62
C ILE A 77 -0.89 -27.27 -11.23
N GLY A 78 -1.93 -26.42 -11.33
CA GLY A 78 -3.25 -26.84 -11.81
C GLY A 78 -3.96 -27.84 -10.88
N ALA A 79 -3.53 -27.96 -9.62
CA ALA A 79 -4.09 -28.90 -8.65
C ALA A 79 -4.05 -28.37 -7.21
N TRP A 80 -5.06 -28.71 -6.41
CA TRP A 80 -5.08 -28.50 -4.96
C TRP A 80 -5.03 -29.85 -4.23
N VAL A 81 -4.66 -29.86 -2.95
CA VAL A 81 -4.44 -31.10 -2.20
C VAL A 81 -5.35 -31.18 -0.98
N LEU A 82 -5.97 -32.34 -0.79
CA LEU A 82 -6.56 -32.77 0.47
C LEU A 82 -5.52 -33.58 1.25
N ASP A 83 -5.07 -33.03 2.37
CA ASP A 83 -3.97 -33.55 3.20
C ASP A 83 -4.55 -34.26 4.44
N ILE A 84 -4.38 -35.58 4.49
CA ILE A 84 -4.92 -36.45 5.53
C ILE A 84 -3.79 -36.85 6.48
N ASP A 85 -3.90 -36.46 7.75
CA ASP A 85 -2.97 -36.79 8.81
C ASP A 85 -3.58 -37.76 9.84
N PRO A 86 -3.23 -39.06 9.79
CA PRO A 86 -3.72 -40.09 10.71
C PRO A 86 -3.41 -39.78 12.17
N LYS A 87 -2.30 -39.10 12.47
CA LYS A 87 -1.92 -38.76 13.85
C LYS A 87 -2.90 -37.80 14.51
N HIS A 88 -3.67 -37.08 13.71
CA HIS A 88 -4.67 -36.12 14.15
C HIS A 88 -6.10 -36.59 13.83
N GLY A 89 -6.32 -37.88 13.58
CA GLY A 89 -7.66 -38.45 13.33
C GLY A 89 -8.16 -38.29 11.89
N GLY A 90 -7.23 -38.08 10.95
CA GLY A 90 -7.56 -37.82 9.54
C GLY A 90 -8.22 -39.01 8.85
N ASP A 91 -7.77 -40.24 9.14
CA ASP A 91 -8.33 -41.45 8.52
C ASP A 91 -9.78 -41.68 8.96
N GLU A 92 -10.09 -41.49 10.25
CA GLU A 92 -11.46 -41.60 10.78
C GLU A 92 -12.37 -40.50 10.22
N THR A 93 -11.85 -39.28 10.10
CA THR A 93 -12.58 -38.15 9.52
C THR A 93 -12.87 -38.38 8.04
N LEU A 94 -11.89 -38.88 7.28
CA LEU A 94 -12.08 -39.22 5.87
C LEU A 94 -13.11 -40.34 5.71
N ALA A 95 -12.99 -41.42 6.48
CA ALA A 95 -13.95 -42.53 6.44
C ALA A 95 -15.38 -42.07 6.76
N ALA A 96 -15.55 -41.15 7.72
CA ALA A 96 -16.84 -40.58 8.03
C ALA A 96 -17.41 -39.71 6.90
N LEU A 97 -16.58 -38.91 6.23
CA LEU A 97 -16.97 -38.12 5.07
C LEU A 97 -17.36 -39.01 3.88
N GLU A 98 -16.59 -40.06 3.62
CA GLU A 98 -16.88 -41.02 2.54
C GLU A 98 -18.14 -41.84 2.83
N ALA A 99 -18.38 -42.21 4.10
CA ALA A 99 -19.62 -42.87 4.50
C ALA A 99 -20.86 -41.97 4.35
N ALA A 100 -20.70 -40.65 4.57
CA ALA A 100 -21.79 -39.69 4.49
C ALA A 100 -22.10 -39.23 3.05
N HIS A 101 -21.07 -39.08 2.20
CA HIS A 101 -21.20 -38.40 0.91
C HIS A 101 -20.74 -39.23 -0.30
N GLY A 102 -20.16 -40.41 -0.07
CA GLY A 102 -19.59 -41.28 -1.09
C GLY A 102 -18.05 -41.23 -1.10
N ALA A 103 -17.44 -42.33 -1.54
CA ALA A 103 -15.98 -42.48 -1.59
C ALA A 103 -15.31 -41.43 -2.47
N LEU A 104 -14.09 -41.02 -2.11
CA LEU A 104 -13.27 -40.18 -2.97
C LEU A 104 -12.94 -40.94 -4.26
N PRO A 105 -12.98 -40.27 -5.43
CA PRO A 105 -12.51 -40.90 -6.66
C PRO A 105 -11.01 -41.18 -6.54
N ALA A 106 -10.56 -42.26 -7.18
CA ALA A 106 -9.15 -42.53 -7.35
C ALA A 106 -8.49 -41.32 -8.04
N THR A 107 -7.47 -40.74 -7.40
CA THR A 107 -6.76 -39.55 -7.87
C THR A 107 -5.26 -39.65 -7.59
N LEU A 108 -4.46 -38.76 -8.17
CA LEU A 108 -3.03 -38.66 -7.87
C LEU A 108 -2.82 -38.57 -6.36
N THR A 109 -2.11 -39.54 -5.78
CA THR A 109 -2.00 -39.66 -4.31
C THR A 109 -0.57 -39.94 -3.88
N ALA A 110 -0.05 -39.10 -2.97
CA ALA A 110 1.23 -39.32 -2.32
C ALA A 110 1.04 -39.74 -0.85
N GLU A 111 1.85 -40.69 -0.40
CA GLU A 111 1.99 -41.02 1.01
C GLU A 111 3.06 -40.15 1.65
N THR A 112 2.79 -39.69 2.88
CA THR A 112 3.65 -38.82 3.67
C THR A 112 4.49 -39.61 4.67
N THR A 113 5.49 -38.95 5.25
CA THR A 113 6.44 -39.56 6.19
C THR A 113 5.80 -40.09 7.49
N SER A 114 4.63 -39.57 7.85
CA SER A 114 3.87 -39.93 9.05
C SER A 114 2.79 -40.99 8.81
N GLY A 115 2.70 -41.54 7.59
CA GLY A 115 1.64 -42.47 7.18
C GLY A 115 0.36 -41.80 6.67
N GLY A 116 0.34 -40.45 6.61
CA GLY A 116 -0.76 -39.68 6.00
C GLY A 116 -0.72 -39.64 4.48
N ARG A 117 -1.74 -39.04 3.86
CA ARG A 117 -1.94 -39.07 2.40
C ARG A 117 -2.29 -37.68 1.86
N HIS A 118 -1.66 -37.32 0.75
CA HIS A 118 -1.99 -36.13 -0.06
C HIS A 118 -2.79 -36.57 -1.29
N TYR A 119 -4.08 -36.27 -1.34
CA TYR A 119 -4.94 -36.51 -2.51
C TYR A 119 -5.00 -35.23 -3.36
N PHE A 120 -4.52 -35.29 -4.60
CA PHE A 120 -4.47 -34.14 -5.49
C PHE A 120 -5.73 -34.10 -6.36
N PHE A 121 -6.41 -32.96 -6.44
CA PHE A 121 -7.56 -32.73 -7.31
C PHE A 121 -7.31 -31.54 -8.24
N ARG A 122 -7.96 -31.52 -9.41
CA ARG A 122 -7.85 -30.41 -10.37
C ARG A 122 -8.19 -29.08 -9.73
N HIS A 123 -7.43 -28.05 -10.07
CA HIS A 123 -7.61 -26.70 -9.56
C HIS A 123 -9.02 -26.19 -9.87
N ARG A 124 -9.65 -25.60 -8.85
CA ARG A 124 -10.93 -24.91 -8.95
C ARG A 124 -10.79 -23.54 -8.29
N GLN A 125 -11.19 -22.50 -9.01
CA GLN A 125 -11.16 -21.13 -8.50
C GLN A 125 -12.01 -21.03 -7.23
N GLY A 126 -11.44 -20.47 -6.16
CA GLY A 126 -12.09 -20.32 -4.86
C GLY A 126 -11.66 -21.35 -3.81
N VAL A 127 -11.00 -22.44 -4.21
CA VAL A 127 -10.39 -23.39 -3.26
C VAL A 127 -9.10 -22.77 -2.72
N ARG A 128 -9.17 -22.24 -1.48
CA ARG A 128 -8.04 -21.59 -0.79
C ARG A 128 -7.37 -22.55 0.20
N ASN A 129 -6.13 -22.24 0.58
CA ASN A 129 -5.48 -22.93 1.70
C ASN A 129 -6.28 -22.72 3.00
N ARG A 130 -6.80 -23.80 3.58
CA ARG A 130 -7.65 -23.83 4.77
C ARG A 130 -7.24 -25.02 5.65
N GLY A 131 -7.07 -24.80 6.95
CA GLY A 131 -6.90 -25.89 7.90
C GLY A 131 -8.24 -26.55 8.26
N ALA A 132 -8.22 -27.87 8.47
CA ALA A 132 -9.27 -28.68 9.09
C ALA A 132 -10.69 -28.60 8.48
N LEU A 133 -11.00 -29.43 7.47
CA LEU A 133 -12.38 -29.88 7.17
C LEU A 133 -12.96 -30.79 8.27
N GLY A 134 -12.05 -31.32 9.10
CA GLY A 134 -12.30 -32.09 10.31
C GLY A 134 -10.95 -32.41 10.95
N SER A 135 -10.92 -33.23 11.98
CA SER A 135 -9.69 -33.56 12.69
C SER A 135 -8.71 -34.24 11.72
N GLY A 136 -7.52 -33.66 11.53
CA GLY A 136 -6.48 -34.24 10.67
C GLY A 136 -6.78 -34.22 9.16
N VAL A 137 -7.68 -33.35 8.67
CA VAL A 137 -7.97 -33.20 7.24
C VAL A 137 -7.80 -31.75 6.79
N ASP A 138 -6.71 -31.43 6.11
CA ASP A 138 -6.35 -30.08 5.67
C ASP A 138 -6.57 -29.87 4.16
N VAL A 139 -6.85 -28.63 3.74
CA VAL A 139 -6.99 -28.23 2.33
C VAL A 139 -5.82 -27.32 1.95
N ARG A 140 -4.97 -27.79 1.03
CA ARG A 140 -3.88 -27.01 0.43
C ARG A 140 -4.30 -26.54 -0.96
N GLY A 141 -5.03 -25.42 -0.98
CA GLY A 141 -5.47 -24.72 -2.20
C GLY A 141 -4.53 -23.60 -2.63
N ASP A 142 -5.10 -22.56 -3.26
CA ASP A 142 -4.34 -21.37 -3.63
C ASP A 142 -3.68 -20.72 -2.39
N GLY A 143 -2.39 -20.41 -2.50
CA GLY A 143 -1.58 -19.83 -1.42
C GLY A 143 -1.01 -20.83 -0.41
N GLY A 144 -1.15 -22.14 -0.66
CA GLY A 144 -0.51 -23.22 0.10
C GLY A 144 0.65 -23.89 -0.65
N TYR A 145 1.28 -24.86 0.00
CA TYR A 145 2.27 -25.75 -0.61
C TYR A 145 2.28 -27.11 0.09
N VAL A 146 2.84 -28.12 -0.59
CA VAL A 146 3.08 -29.46 -0.04
C VAL A 146 4.53 -29.87 -0.26
N ILE A 147 5.00 -30.86 0.50
CA ILE A 147 6.24 -31.56 0.19
C ILE A 147 5.96 -32.62 -0.86
N ALA A 148 6.72 -32.60 -1.95
CA ALA A 148 6.56 -33.48 -3.09
C ALA A 148 7.07 -34.91 -2.81
N ALA A 149 6.43 -35.89 -3.45
CA ALA A 149 6.88 -37.28 -3.44
C ALA A 149 8.30 -37.43 -4.02
N GLY A 150 9.07 -38.38 -3.52
CA GLY A 150 10.51 -38.49 -3.73
C GLY A 150 11.36 -37.65 -2.76
N SER A 151 10.73 -36.81 -1.92
CA SER A 151 11.44 -36.12 -0.82
C SER A 151 11.76 -37.06 0.34
N VAL A 152 12.97 -36.94 0.86
CA VAL A 152 13.47 -37.74 1.99
C VAL A 152 13.60 -36.84 3.23
N PRO A 153 12.83 -37.05 4.30
CA PRO A 153 12.98 -36.30 5.55
C PRO A 153 14.23 -36.75 6.32
N GLY A 154 14.66 -35.97 7.30
CA GLY A 154 15.73 -36.35 8.23
C GLY A 154 15.35 -37.49 9.17
N VAL A 155 14.05 -37.66 9.45
CA VAL A 155 13.48 -38.76 10.25
C VAL A 155 12.14 -39.18 9.62
N GLY A 156 11.93 -40.49 9.45
CA GLY A 156 10.70 -41.08 8.89
C GLY A 156 10.87 -41.67 7.49
N LEU A 157 9.77 -42.19 6.94
CA LEU A 157 9.75 -42.74 5.58
C LEU A 157 9.77 -41.62 4.53
N PRO A 158 10.30 -41.85 3.31
CA PRO A 158 10.26 -40.87 2.24
C PRO A 158 8.81 -40.63 1.78
N TYR A 159 8.53 -39.42 1.30
CA TYR A 159 7.31 -39.18 0.56
C TYR A 159 7.33 -40.01 -0.72
N ARG A 160 6.25 -40.70 -1.07
CA ARG A 160 6.20 -41.52 -2.30
C ARG A 160 4.83 -41.46 -2.95
N TRP A 161 4.80 -41.56 -4.27
CA TRP A 161 3.55 -41.76 -4.97
C TRP A 161 3.03 -43.18 -4.68
N ILE A 162 1.76 -43.27 -4.31
CA ILE A 162 1.06 -44.55 -4.14
C ILE A 162 -0.02 -44.75 -5.22
N MET A 163 -0.39 -43.67 -5.91
CA MET A 163 -1.23 -43.69 -7.09
C MET A 163 -0.76 -42.61 -8.05
N GLU A 164 -0.20 -43.01 -9.19
CA GLU A 164 0.34 -42.11 -10.23
C GLU A 164 -0.64 -42.04 -11.41
N GLN A 165 -1.44 -40.99 -11.44
CA GLN A 165 -2.33 -40.64 -12.54
C GLN A 165 -2.48 -39.11 -12.59
N GLU A 166 -3.18 -38.58 -13.58
CA GLU A 166 -3.52 -37.15 -13.56
C GLU A 166 -4.51 -36.83 -12.42
N PRO A 167 -4.40 -35.67 -11.76
CA PRO A 167 -5.42 -35.21 -10.82
C PRO A 167 -6.79 -35.20 -11.50
N VAL A 168 -7.79 -35.77 -10.84
CA VAL A 168 -9.18 -35.73 -11.31
C VAL A 168 -9.94 -34.57 -10.68
N ASP A 169 -11.12 -34.25 -11.19
CA ASP A 169 -12.01 -33.30 -10.52
C ASP A 169 -12.43 -33.84 -9.14
N ALA A 170 -12.43 -32.96 -8.14
CA ALA A 170 -12.97 -33.30 -6.83
C ALA A 170 -14.49 -33.53 -6.92
N PRO A 171 -15.04 -34.46 -6.12
CA PRO A 171 -16.49 -34.68 -6.12
C PRO A 171 -17.23 -33.43 -5.62
N ASP A 172 -18.45 -33.22 -6.13
CA ASP A 172 -19.23 -32.01 -5.84
C ASP A 172 -19.45 -31.79 -4.35
N TRP A 173 -19.70 -32.87 -3.58
CA TRP A 173 -19.85 -32.79 -2.13
C TRP A 173 -18.59 -32.23 -1.44
N LEU A 174 -17.41 -32.55 -1.95
CA LEU A 174 -16.15 -32.05 -1.40
C LEU A 174 -15.97 -30.59 -1.81
N LEU A 175 -16.31 -30.23 -3.05
CA LEU A 175 -16.31 -28.85 -3.53
C LEU A 175 -17.26 -27.97 -2.73
N GLU A 176 -18.45 -28.44 -2.39
CA GLU A 176 -19.41 -27.72 -1.52
C GLU A 176 -18.88 -27.45 -0.11
N LEU A 177 -18.01 -28.32 0.41
CA LEU A 177 -17.35 -28.13 1.71
C LEU A 177 -16.17 -27.16 1.62
N VAL A 178 -15.39 -27.21 0.54
CA VAL A 178 -14.15 -26.42 0.42
C VAL A 178 -14.35 -25.05 -0.22
N LEU A 179 -15.32 -24.91 -1.11
CA LEU A 179 -15.67 -23.64 -1.71
C LEU A 179 -16.43 -22.79 -0.69
N PRO A 180 -16.24 -21.46 -0.71
CA PRO A 180 -17.10 -20.58 0.07
C PRO A 180 -18.55 -20.82 -0.37
N ARG A 181 -19.44 -21.18 0.57
CA ARG A 181 -20.87 -21.27 0.29
C ARG A 181 -21.29 -19.92 -0.28
N SER A 182 -21.76 -19.92 -1.53
CA SER A 182 -22.56 -18.82 -2.03
C SER A 182 -23.75 -18.71 -1.09
N TYR A 183 -23.77 -17.66 -0.29
CA TYR A 183 -24.96 -17.33 0.48
C TYR A 183 -26.03 -16.90 -0.54
N GLU A 184 -26.80 -17.87 -1.04
CA GLU A 184 -28.11 -17.56 -1.55
C GLU A 184 -28.89 -17.04 -0.35
N SER A 185 -29.15 -15.73 -0.36
CA SER A 185 -29.96 -15.05 0.63
C SER A 185 -31.37 -15.65 0.62
N THR A 186 -31.58 -16.68 1.42
CA THR A 186 -32.90 -17.10 1.89
C THR A 186 -33.34 -16.24 3.07
N TYR A 187 -33.10 -14.92 3.01
CA TYR A 187 -33.86 -13.97 3.80
C TYR A 187 -35.19 -13.70 3.10
N THR A 188 -36.15 -14.61 3.29
CA THR A 188 -37.53 -14.16 3.44
C THR A 188 -37.57 -13.29 4.68
N ALA A 189 -37.76 -11.97 4.49
CA ALA A 189 -38.03 -10.95 5.50
C ALA A 189 -37.84 -11.41 6.96
N ALA A 190 -36.66 -11.15 7.54
CA ALA A 190 -36.46 -11.33 8.97
C ALA A 190 -37.39 -10.39 9.76
N PRO A 191 -37.85 -10.79 10.96
CA PRO A 191 -38.82 -10.04 11.74
C PRO A 191 -38.26 -8.68 12.12
N SER A 192 -39.10 -7.64 12.08
CA SER A 192 -38.77 -6.30 12.57
C SER A 192 -38.26 -6.37 14.01
N VAL A 193 -37.06 -5.85 14.26
CA VAL A 193 -36.55 -5.67 15.62
C VAL A 193 -37.41 -4.58 16.26
N SER A 194 -38.27 -4.93 17.21
CA SER A 194 -39.06 -3.94 17.95
C SER A 194 -38.20 -3.33 19.07
N GLY A 195 -37.23 -2.50 18.70
CA GLY A 195 -36.58 -1.55 19.59
C GLY A 195 -37.37 -0.24 19.61
N LYS A 196 -37.27 0.56 20.67
CA LYS A 196 -37.90 1.90 20.71
C LYS A 196 -36.97 3.01 20.21
N ILE A 197 -35.75 2.68 19.75
CA ILE A 197 -34.69 3.66 19.43
C ILE A 197 -33.86 3.17 18.22
N ASN A 198 -34.04 3.86 17.08
CA ASN A 198 -33.23 3.77 15.84
C ASN A 198 -33.00 2.36 15.28
N ASP A 199 -34.11 1.65 15.02
CA ASP A 199 -34.14 0.22 14.65
C ASP A 199 -33.25 -0.14 13.46
N ARG A 200 -33.15 0.69 12.41
CA ARG A 200 -32.32 0.37 11.22
C ARG A 200 -30.82 0.37 11.49
N TYR A 201 -30.34 1.25 12.37
CA TYR A 201 -28.92 1.28 12.76
C TYR A 201 -28.59 0.04 13.59
N VAL A 202 -29.45 -0.27 14.56
CA VAL A 202 -29.30 -1.42 15.45
C VAL A 202 -29.39 -2.71 14.65
N GLU A 203 -30.37 -2.85 13.76
CA GLU A 203 -30.53 -4.00 12.86
C GLU A 203 -29.28 -4.25 12.02
N ARG A 204 -28.74 -3.21 11.37
CA ARG A 204 -27.54 -3.39 10.52
C ARG A 204 -26.28 -3.69 11.33
N ALA A 205 -26.12 -3.08 12.50
CA ALA A 205 -25.00 -3.36 13.39
C ALA A 205 -25.06 -4.79 13.96
N VAL A 206 -26.25 -5.25 14.36
CA VAL A 206 -26.48 -6.62 14.83
C VAL A 206 -26.22 -7.62 13.70
N GLN A 207 -26.77 -7.38 12.50
CA GLN A 207 -26.58 -8.27 11.36
C GLN A 207 -25.09 -8.39 10.98
N SER A 208 -24.37 -7.28 10.91
CA SER A 208 -22.93 -7.31 10.60
C SER A 208 -22.14 -8.10 11.64
N GLU A 209 -22.47 -7.97 12.93
CA GLU A 209 -21.77 -8.71 13.98
C GLU A 209 -22.08 -10.21 13.92
N LEU A 210 -23.30 -10.60 13.56
CA LEU A 210 -23.69 -12.01 13.38
C LEU A 210 -23.07 -12.62 12.12
N ASP A 211 -22.98 -11.86 11.04
CA ASP A 211 -22.31 -12.28 9.79
C ASP A 211 -20.82 -12.55 10.05
N ASP A 212 -20.14 -11.62 10.74
CA ASP A 212 -18.75 -11.80 11.12
C ASP A 212 -18.57 -13.01 12.06
N LEU A 213 -19.47 -13.17 13.03
CA LEU A 213 -19.46 -14.29 13.96
C LEU A 213 -19.63 -15.62 13.23
N ALA A 214 -20.57 -15.70 12.29
CA ALA A 214 -20.84 -16.92 11.51
C ALA A 214 -19.65 -17.34 10.63
N LEU A 215 -18.86 -16.37 10.15
CA LEU A 215 -17.68 -16.58 9.32
C LEU A 215 -16.41 -16.93 10.11
N GLU A 216 -16.45 -16.87 11.45
CA GLU A 216 -15.26 -17.03 12.27
C GLU A 216 -14.66 -18.46 12.21
N PRO A 217 -13.33 -18.61 12.04
CA PRO A 217 -12.64 -19.90 12.04
C PRO A 217 -12.70 -20.62 13.39
N MET A 218 -12.74 -21.96 13.36
CA MET A 218 -12.99 -22.81 14.53
C MET A 218 -12.11 -22.54 15.76
N GLY A 219 -10.83 -22.16 15.54
CA GLY A 219 -9.88 -21.89 16.62
C GLY A 219 -10.16 -20.63 17.47
N ASN A 220 -10.95 -19.68 16.95
CA ASN A 220 -11.20 -18.40 17.64
C ASN A 220 -12.68 -18.16 17.97
N ARG A 221 -13.58 -19.08 17.60
CA ARG A 221 -15.03 -18.95 17.76
C ARG A 221 -15.49 -18.61 19.17
N ASN A 222 -14.88 -19.18 20.22
CA ASN A 222 -15.29 -18.89 21.60
C ASN A 222 -14.95 -17.44 22.02
N ASN A 223 -13.80 -16.92 21.60
CA ASN A 223 -13.42 -15.53 21.88
C ASN A 223 -14.29 -14.59 21.07
N ARG A 224 -14.49 -14.87 19.77
CA ARG A 224 -15.37 -14.08 18.91
C ARG A 224 -16.82 -14.10 19.38
N LEU A 225 -17.32 -15.23 19.88
CA LEU A 225 -18.65 -15.34 20.49
C LEU A 225 -18.78 -14.47 21.73
N ASN A 226 -17.74 -14.44 22.57
CA ASN A 226 -17.72 -13.55 23.73
C ASN A 226 -17.71 -12.07 23.31
N ASP A 227 -16.94 -11.72 22.28
CA ASP A 227 -16.85 -10.34 21.77
C ASP A 227 -18.17 -9.90 21.11
N ALA A 228 -18.79 -10.76 20.32
CA ALA A 228 -20.10 -10.52 19.71
C ALA A 228 -21.18 -10.42 20.79
N ALA A 229 -21.16 -11.30 21.79
CA ALA A 229 -22.06 -11.23 22.94
C ALA A 229 -21.87 -9.94 23.75
N PHE A 230 -20.63 -9.50 23.95
CA PHE A 230 -20.34 -8.21 24.58
C PHE A 230 -20.91 -7.04 23.78
N ARG A 231 -20.68 -7.00 22.46
CA ARG A 231 -21.15 -5.92 21.58
C ARG A 231 -22.67 -5.86 21.52
N LEU A 232 -23.36 -6.99 21.33
CA LEU A 232 -24.82 -7.04 21.39
C LEU A 232 -25.32 -6.66 22.79
N GLY A 233 -24.60 -7.04 23.85
CA GLY A 233 -24.87 -6.63 25.23
C GLY A 233 -24.85 -5.11 25.42
N THR A 234 -23.96 -4.38 24.73
CA THR A 234 -23.94 -2.90 24.81
C THR A 234 -25.21 -2.25 24.25
N PHE A 235 -25.86 -2.86 23.26
CA PHE A 235 -27.17 -2.43 22.75
C PHE A 235 -28.31 -2.80 23.71
N VAL A 236 -28.20 -3.94 24.40
CA VAL A 236 -29.12 -4.33 25.48
C VAL A 236 -29.06 -3.35 26.64
N GLY A 237 -27.85 -2.99 27.10
CA GLY A 237 -27.66 -1.97 28.14
C GLY A 237 -28.16 -0.58 27.75
N ALA A 238 -28.17 -0.28 26.44
CA ALA A 238 -28.73 0.96 25.89
C ALA A 238 -30.26 0.93 25.71
N GLY A 239 -30.91 -0.21 25.98
CA GLY A 239 -32.34 -0.40 25.76
C GLY A 239 -32.75 -0.48 24.28
N ALA A 240 -31.79 -0.63 23.37
CA ALA A 240 -32.01 -0.63 21.92
C ALA A 240 -32.23 -2.03 21.33
N LEU A 241 -31.87 -3.09 22.07
CA LEU A 241 -32.08 -4.48 21.70
C LEU A 241 -32.55 -5.26 22.93
N ALA A 242 -33.54 -6.15 22.80
CA ALA A 242 -33.97 -6.98 23.93
C ALA A 242 -32.92 -8.06 24.24
N GLU A 243 -32.61 -8.28 25.52
CA GLU A 243 -31.61 -9.29 25.92
C GLU A 243 -31.97 -10.69 25.40
N SER A 244 -33.25 -11.05 25.43
CA SER A 244 -33.77 -12.32 24.91
C SER A 244 -33.53 -12.49 23.40
N GLU A 245 -33.60 -11.39 22.65
CA GLU A 245 -33.42 -11.37 21.20
C GLU A 245 -31.94 -11.47 20.84
N ALA A 246 -31.10 -10.66 21.48
CA ALA A 246 -29.63 -10.73 21.35
C ALA A 246 -29.12 -12.15 21.65
N ARG A 247 -29.63 -12.75 22.72
CA ARG A 247 -29.33 -14.12 23.14
C ARG A 247 -29.77 -15.14 22.11
N ALA A 248 -30.99 -15.04 21.58
CA ALA A 248 -31.50 -15.97 20.57
C ALA A 248 -30.66 -15.95 19.28
N LEU A 249 -30.28 -14.76 18.82
CA LEU A 249 -29.47 -14.58 17.61
C LEU A 249 -28.07 -15.19 17.74
N LEU A 250 -27.38 -14.92 18.85
CA LEU A 250 -26.06 -15.49 19.12
C LEU A 250 -26.11 -17.02 19.30
N GLN A 251 -27.17 -17.49 19.97
CA GLN A 251 -27.42 -18.91 20.15
C GLN A 251 -27.66 -19.63 18.82
N ASP A 252 -28.33 -19.00 17.86
CA ASP A 252 -28.59 -19.59 16.55
C ASP A 252 -27.30 -19.81 15.76
N VAL A 253 -26.43 -18.79 15.72
CA VAL A 253 -25.10 -18.91 15.09
C VAL A 253 -24.25 -19.96 15.80
N ALA A 254 -24.23 -19.96 17.15
CA ALA A 254 -23.43 -20.91 17.93
C ALA A 254 -23.93 -22.36 17.82
N ARG A 255 -25.24 -22.60 17.63
CA ARG A 255 -25.79 -23.95 17.38
C ARG A 255 -25.24 -24.57 16.10
N GLY A 256 -24.95 -23.74 15.10
CA GLY A 256 -24.32 -24.17 13.84
C GLY A 256 -22.89 -24.73 13.99
N TRP A 257 -22.26 -24.60 15.16
CA TRP A 257 -20.86 -25.01 15.36
C TRP A 257 -20.66 -26.39 16.01
N GLY A 258 -21.72 -27.03 16.51
CA GLY A 258 -21.73 -28.47 16.76
C GLY A 258 -20.95 -29.05 17.95
N ARG A 259 -20.30 -28.29 18.87
CA ARG A 259 -19.79 -28.82 20.17
C ARG A 259 -19.76 -27.78 21.31
N ASP A 260 -19.84 -28.31 22.54
CA ASP A 260 -19.87 -27.66 23.87
C ASP A 260 -20.89 -26.51 24.03
N TRP A 261 -22.15 -26.85 23.72
CA TRP A 261 -23.31 -25.96 23.90
C TRP A 261 -23.39 -25.32 25.30
N PRO A 262 -23.17 -26.05 26.42
CA PRO A 262 -23.18 -25.44 27.76
C PRO A 262 -22.15 -24.32 27.91
N ARG A 263 -20.95 -24.47 27.34
CA ARG A 263 -19.91 -23.44 27.35
C ARG A 263 -20.26 -22.24 26.47
N CYS A 264 -20.87 -22.47 25.31
CA CYS A 264 -21.34 -21.39 24.44
C CYS A 264 -22.42 -20.55 25.12
N VAL A 265 -23.39 -21.19 25.76
CA VAL A 265 -24.43 -20.51 26.55
C VAL A 265 -23.78 -19.66 27.65
N LYS A 266 -22.88 -20.24 28.45
CA LYS A 266 -22.18 -19.49 29.51
C LYS A 266 -21.37 -18.30 28.97
N THR A 267 -20.80 -18.43 27.78
CA THR A 267 -20.02 -17.37 27.11
C THR A 267 -20.93 -16.24 26.64
N ILE A 268 -22.08 -16.57 26.04
CA ILE A 268 -23.10 -15.60 25.64
C ILE A 268 -23.63 -14.84 26.86
N ASP A 269 -23.91 -15.56 27.95
CA ASP A 269 -24.44 -14.97 29.19
C ASP A 269 -23.48 -13.95 29.79
N ASN A 270 -22.20 -14.34 29.90
CA ASN A 270 -21.16 -13.49 30.45
C ASN A 270 -20.90 -12.26 29.56
N GLY A 271 -20.84 -12.46 28.24
CA GLY A 271 -20.64 -11.39 27.27
C GLY A 271 -21.80 -10.38 27.31
N LEU A 272 -23.05 -10.85 27.21
CA LEU A 272 -24.23 -9.97 27.26
C LEU A 272 -24.30 -9.18 28.57
N ALA A 273 -24.07 -9.85 29.71
CA ALA A 273 -24.08 -9.19 31.02
C ALA A 273 -22.95 -8.16 31.17
N ALA A 274 -21.77 -8.41 30.60
CA ALA A 274 -20.65 -7.48 30.60
C ALA A 274 -20.91 -6.28 29.68
N GLY A 275 -21.46 -6.52 28.48
CA GLY A 275 -21.84 -5.47 27.54
C GLY A 275 -22.95 -4.57 28.07
N ALA A 276 -23.95 -5.15 28.74
CA ALA A 276 -25.06 -4.39 29.31
C ALA A 276 -24.61 -3.40 30.41
N ARG A 277 -23.49 -3.67 31.09
CA ARG A 277 -22.86 -2.74 32.04
C ARG A 277 -22.08 -1.61 31.38
N SER A 278 -21.86 -1.68 30.06
CA SER A 278 -21.20 -0.65 29.25
C SER A 278 -22.11 -0.23 28.08
N PRO A 279 -23.22 0.49 28.36
CA PRO A 279 -24.22 0.84 27.34
C PRO A 279 -23.63 1.65 26.19
N ARG A 280 -23.95 1.27 24.95
CA ARG A 280 -23.54 2.03 23.77
C ARG A 280 -24.43 3.26 23.61
N ILE A 281 -23.83 4.38 23.19
CA ILE A 281 -24.61 5.56 22.76
C ILE A 281 -25.21 5.23 21.40
N VAL A 282 -26.51 4.94 21.38
CA VAL A 282 -27.28 4.73 20.14
C VAL A 282 -27.78 6.09 19.66
N PRO A 283 -27.45 6.52 18.42
CA PRO A 283 -27.93 7.79 17.89
C PRO A 283 -29.47 7.81 17.92
N GLN A 284 -30.08 8.80 18.56
CA GLN A 284 -31.54 8.95 18.52
C GLN A 284 -31.96 9.49 17.15
N ASN A 285 -33.05 8.97 16.60
CA ASN A 285 -33.69 9.58 15.44
C ASN A 285 -34.53 10.77 15.91
N ASP A 286 -33.90 11.93 16.07
CA ASP A 286 -34.62 13.20 16.06
C ASP A 286 -34.94 13.54 14.60
N ASN A 287 -35.96 12.89 14.06
CA ASN A 287 -36.58 13.33 12.82
C ASN A 287 -37.33 14.63 13.07
N ASP A 288 -36.73 15.74 12.65
CA ASP A 288 -37.30 16.79 11.79
C ASP A 288 -36.69 18.16 12.15
N ASN A 289 -35.50 18.44 11.61
CA ASN A 289 -34.90 19.78 11.60
C ASN A 289 -34.75 20.28 10.16
N THR A 290 -35.85 20.20 9.40
CA THR A 290 -36.01 21.04 8.22
C THR A 290 -35.97 22.50 8.68
N ARG A 291 -34.82 23.17 8.59
CA ARG A 291 -34.76 24.63 8.71
C ARG A 291 -35.64 25.20 7.59
N LEU A 292 -36.77 25.79 7.96
CA LEU A 292 -37.50 26.74 7.12
C LEU A 292 -36.52 27.85 6.75
N VAL A 293 -35.92 27.76 5.57
CA VAL A 293 -35.12 28.83 4.99
C VAL A 293 -36.10 29.96 4.68
N ASP A 294 -35.83 31.15 5.23
CA ASP A 294 -36.55 32.37 4.88
C ASP A 294 -36.34 32.68 3.38
N ILE A 295 -37.30 32.23 2.58
CA ILE A 295 -37.35 32.35 1.12
C ILE A 295 -37.75 33.76 0.67
N SER A 296 -37.98 34.72 1.58
CA SER A 296 -38.30 36.11 1.23
C SER A 296 -37.24 36.73 0.31
N ARG A 297 -35.96 36.36 0.51
CA ARG A 297 -34.85 36.83 -0.32
C ARG A 297 -34.80 36.17 -1.70
N MET A 298 -35.28 34.92 -1.81
CA MET A 298 -35.33 34.16 -3.06
C MET A 298 -36.52 34.60 -3.92
N ILE A 299 -37.66 34.93 -3.30
CA ILE A 299 -38.85 35.51 -3.95
C ILE A 299 -38.56 36.93 -4.43
N ALA A 300 -37.89 37.77 -3.62
CA ALA A 300 -37.48 39.12 -4.03
C ALA A 300 -36.54 39.10 -5.25
N ASN A 301 -35.57 38.18 -5.27
CA ASN A 301 -34.68 38.00 -6.41
C ASN A 301 -35.39 37.43 -7.64
N GLY A 302 -36.42 36.60 -7.46
CA GLY A 302 -37.25 36.07 -8.53
C GLY A 302 -38.14 37.13 -9.19
N LEU A 303 -38.74 38.01 -8.38
CA LEU A 303 -39.57 39.12 -8.85
C LEU A 303 -38.74 40.19 -9.56
N ALA A 304 -37.57 40.55 -9.04
CA ALA A 304 -36.65 41.49 -9.70
C ALA A 304 -36.15 40.97 -11.07
N LYS A 305 -36.01 39.64 -11.22
CA LYS A 305 -35.65 38.99 -12.49
C LYS A 305 -36.82 38.92 -13.49
N ALA A 306 -38.06 38.98 -13.00
CA ALA A 306 -39.26 39.01 -13.81
C ALA A 306 -39.56 40.43 -14.33
N GLU A 307 -39.37 41.47 -13.50
CA GLU A 307 -39.53 42.87 -13.91
C GLU A 307 -38.47 43.32 -14.94
N ALA A 308 -37.25 42.79 -14.85
CA ALA A 308 -36.18 43.08 -15.83
C ALA A 308 -36.40 42.42 -17.21
N ARG A 309 -37.42 41.58 -17.38
CA ARG A 309 -37.77 40.93 -18.65
C ARG A 309 -38.86 41.66 -19.46
N THR A 310 -39.49 42.69 -18.90
CA THR A 310 -40.65 43.37 -19.52
C THR A 310 -40.31 44.59 -20.39
N ASP A 311 -39.05 45.03 -20.46
CA ASP A 311 -38.67 46.22 -21.24
C ASP A 311 -37.93 45.85 -22.54
N VAL A 312 -38.66 45.30 -23.52
CA VAL A 312 -38.28 45.46 -24.94
C VAL A 312 -39.53 45.82 -25.74
N VAL A 313 -39.49 47.04 -26.28
CA VAL A 313 -40.55 47.79 -26.95
C VAL A 313 -40.97 47.16 -28.27
N ALA A 314 -42.28 47.22 -28.52
CA ALA A 314 -42.99 46.77 -29.72
C ALA A 314 -42.93 47.77 -30.89
N GLU A 315 -43.03 47.27 -32.12
CA GLU A 315 -43.55 48.01 -33.28
C GLU A 315 -44.43 47.09 -34.17
N PRO A 316 -45.38 47.66 -34.95
CA PRO A 316 -46.75 47.13 -34.99
C PRO A 316 -47.17 46.35 -36.25
N VAL A 317 -48.05 45.39 -35.97
CA VAL A 317 -49.15 44.73 -36.72
C VAL A 317 -49.36 45.07 -38.21
N ALA A 318 -49.47 44.02 -39.03
CA ALA A 318 -50.32 44.00 -40.22
C ALA A 318 -51.18 42.71 -40.26
N ASP A 319 -52.38 42.90 -40.78
CA ASP A 319 -53.65 42.17 -40.62
C ASP A 319 -53.83 40.80 -41.33
N PHE A 320 -54.78 40.03 -40.77
CA PHE A 320 -55.63 38.95 -41.34
C PHE A 320 -55.01 37.69 -42.00
N ASP A 321 -55.32 36.50 -41.47
CA ASP A 321 -56.47 35.69 -41.95
C ASP A 321 -56.67 34.42 -41.08
N SER A 322 -57.94 34.12 -40.85
CA SER A 322 -58.46 32.96 -40.14
C SER A 322 -58.51 31.74 -41.06
N SER A 323 -57.68 30.72 -40.81
CA SER A 323 -58.03 29.35 -41.20
C SER A 323 -57.29 28.31 -40.36
N ILE A 324 -58.06 27.28 -40.03
CA ILE A 324 -57.72 26.13 -39.22
C ILE A 324 -56.67 25.28 -39.95
N SER A 325 -55.56 24.99 -39.28
CA SER A 325 -54.83 23.74 -39.43
C SER A 325 -53.93 23.54 -38.21
N GLU A 326 -54.14 22.46 -37.46
CA GLU A 326 -53.03 21.87 -36.71
C GLU A 326 -51.96 21.44 -37.72
N PRO A 327 -50.69 21.79 -37.47
CA PRO A 327 -49.69 20.76 -37.68
C PRO A 327 -48.68 20.71 -36.54
N GLU A 328 -48.50 19.47 -36.09
CA GLU A 328 -47.22 18.86 -35.78
C GLU A 328 -46.35 19.54 -34.72
N GLN A 329 -46.30 18.86 -33.57
CA GLN A 329 -45.16 18.86 -32.67
C GLN A 329 -43.87 18.59 -33.47
N THR A 330 -43.24 19.65 -33.96
CA THR A 330 -41.84 19.61 -34.33
C THR A 330 -41.06 19.59 -33.03
N THR A 331 -40.64 18.39 -32.66
CA THR A 331 -39.55 18.18 -31.72
C THR A 331 -38.34 18.95 -32.26
N GLU A 332 -38.15 20.17 -31.78
CA GLU A 332 -36.90 20.89 -31.94
C GLU A 332 -35.82 20.01 -31.32
N ASN A 333 -35.16 19.26 -32.19
CA ASN A 333 -34.01 18.46 -31.88
C ASN A 333 -32.88 19.45 -31.56
N LYS A 334 -32.89 20.00 -30.34
CA LYS A 334 -31.79 20.78 -29.77
C LYS A 334 -30.55 19.91 -29.94
N ARG A 335 -29.70 20.27 -30.90
CA ARG A 335 -28.44 19.57 -31.12
C ARG A 335 -27.71 19.51 -29.78
N ALA A 336 -27.60 18.30 -29.22
CA ALA A 336 -27.03 18.08 -27.90
C ALA A 336 -25.54 18.47 -27.79
N ILE A 337 -24.89 18.71 -28.94
CA ILE A 337 -23.48 19.08 -29.04
C ILE A 337 -23.36 20.28 -29.99
N ILE A 338 -22.81 21.38 -29.48
CA ILE A 338 -22.53 22.60 -30.25
C ILE A 338 -21.02 22.74 -30.38
N ALA A 339 -20.50 22.61 -31.61
CA ALA A 339 -19.11 22.94 -31.90
C ALA A 339 -18.95 24.47 -31.94
N THR A 340 -18.19 25.02 -31.00
CA THR A 340 -17.92 26.46 -30.95
C THR A 340 -16.68 26.77 -31.80
N PRO A 341 -16.75 27.64 -32.83
CA PRO A 341 -15.60 27.97 -33.65
C PRO A 341 -14.53 28.71 -32.83
N PHE A 342 -13.26 28.38 -33.08
CA PHE A 342 -12.15 29.08 -32.46
C PHE A 342 -12.07 30.52 -32.99
N VAL A 343 -12.12 31.49 -32.09
CA VAL A 343 -11.85 32.90 -32.40
C VAL A 343 -10.38 33.16 -32.11
N TRP A 344 -9.63 33.58 -33.13
CA TRP A 344 -8.23 33.96 -32.96
C TRP A 344 -8.11 35.06 -31.89
N LYS A 345 -7.19 34.87 -30.95
CA LYS A 345 -6.89 35.82 -29.88
C LYS A 345 -5.43 36.20 -29.96
N ASP A 346 -5.12 37.45 -29.62
CA ASP A 346 -3.74 37.89 -29.45
C ASP A 346 -3.07 37.05 -28.34
N PRO A 347 -1.96 36.33 -28.64
CA PRO A 347 -1.27 35.52 -27.66
C PRO A 347 -0.87 36.25 -26.37
N SER A 348 -0.62 37.55 -26.42
CA SER A 348 -0.26 38.37 -25.25
C SER A 348 -1.40 38.53 -24.24
N THR A 349 -2.65 38.35 -24.70
CA THR A 349 -3.87 38.46 -23.88
C THR A 349 -4.27 37.14 -23.24
N LEU A 350 -3.60 36.03 -23.60
CA LEU A 350 -3.92 34.72 -23.05
C LEU A 350 -3.46 34.62 -21.58
N PRO A 351 -4.29 34.07 -20.68
CA PRO A 351 -3.89 33.86 -19.30
C PRO A 351 -2.69 32.91 -19.22
N ARG A 352 -1.73 33.22 -18.34
CA ARG A 352 -0.57 32.36 -18.10
C ARG A 352 -1.02 31.07 -17.40
N ARG A 353 -0.27 29.99 -17.61
CA ARG A 353 -0.47 28.74 -16.86
C ARG A 353 -0.19 28.99 -15.38
N GLU A 354 -1.11 28.56 -14.53
CA GLU A 354 -1.00 28.72 -13.08
C GLU A 354 -0.51 27.43 -12.43
N PHE A 355 0.79 27.38 -12.16
CA PHE A 355 1.38 26.37 -11.30
C PHE A 355 1.23 26.82 -9.85
N ALA A 356 0.49 26.06 -9.05
CA ALA A 356 0.31 26.34 -7.64
C ALA A 356 1.64 26.17 -6.89
N PHE A 357 2.32 25.04 -7.12
CA PHE A 357 3.61 24.73 -6.48
C PHE A 357 4.47 23.85 -7.38
N GLY A 358 5.73 24.27 -7.59
CA GLY A 358 6.66 23.60 -8.49
C GLY A 358 6.08 23.45 -9.91
N LYS A 359 6.38 22.33 -10.55
CA LYS A 359 5.80 21.95 -11.86
C LYS A 359 4.74 20.84 -11.74
N HIS A 360 4.51 20.34 -10.53
CA HIS A 360 3.63 19.21 -10.26
C HIS A 360 2.22 19.67 -9.91
N PHE A 361 2.07 20.70 -9.06
CA PHE A 361 0.76 21.18 -8.63
C PHE A 361 0.26 22.25 -9.60
N ILE A 362 -0.78 21.94 -10.37
CA ILE A 362 -1.29 22.76 -11.46
C ILE A 362 -2.77 23.04 -11.22
N ARG A 363 -3.16 24.31 -11.23
CA ARG A 363 -4.57 24.71 -11.03
C ARG A 363 -5.47 24.06 -12.07
N LYS A 364 -6.69 23.70 -11.64
CA LYS A 364 -7.74 23.06 -12.47
C LYS A 364 -7.43 21.65 -12.95
N TYR A 365 -6.35 21.05 -12.46
CA TYR A 365 -5.91 19.74 -12.91
C TYR A 365 -5.63 18.81 -11.75
N VAL A 366 -5.75 17.51 -12.06
CA VAL A 366 -5.25 16.43 -11.23
C VAL A 366 -3.81 16.12 -11.60
N SER A 367 -3.01 15.97 -10.56
CA SER A 367 -1.69 15.38 -10.60
C SER A 367 -1.66 14.08 -9.81
N VAL A 368 -0.70 13.22 -10.13
CA VAL A 368 -0.59 11.91 -9.49
C VAL A 368 0.83 11.70 -8.99
N THR A 369 0.92 11.33 -7.72
CA THR A 369 2.14 10.90 -7.05
C THR A 369 2.13 9.39 -6.89
N VAL A 370 3.09 8.72 -7.50
CA VAL A 370 3.18 7.26 -7.53
C VAL A 370 4.38 6.80 -6.71
N ALA A 371 4.19 5.88 -5.77
CA ALA A 371 5.31 5.35 -4.98
C ALA A 371 5.08 3.91 -4.47
N PRO A 372 6.12 3.09 -4.31
CA PRO A 372 6.08 1.87 -3.52
C PRO A 372 5.69 2.14 -2.05
N GLY A 373 5.06 1.16 -1.38
CA GLY A 373 4.72 1.24 0.05
C GLY A 373 5.95 1.46 0.93
N GLY A 374 5.83 2.28 1.98
CA GLY A 374 6.91 2.51 2.95
C GLY A 374 8.11 3.33 2.46
N LEU A 375 7.98 4.08 1.35
CA LEU A 375 9.06 4.92 0.81
C LEU A 375 9.09 6.36 1.40
N GLY A 376 8.06 6.76 2.13
CA GLY A 376 7.96 8.12 2.68
C GLY A 376 7.10 9.10 1.85
N LYS A 377 6.16 8.60 1.03
CA LYS A 377 5.24 9.44 0.24
C LYS A 377 4.41 10.38 1.11
N THR A 378 3.80 9.90 2.19
CA THR A 378 3.06 10.75 3.14
C THR A 378 3.96 11.80 3.78
N ALA A 379 5.18 11.43 4.19
CA ALA A 379 6.15 12.38 4.73
C ALA A 379 6.57 13.45 3.70
N ASN A 380 6.72 13.08 2.43
CA ASN A 380 6.96 14.04 1.34
C ASN A 380 5.77 14.99 1.15
N SER A 381 4.54 14.46 1.11
CA SER A 381 3.32 15.25 0.99
C SER A 381 3.13 16.23 2.14
N ILE A 382 3.47 15.82 3.38
CA ILE A 382 3.45 16.69 4.56
C ILE A 382 4.43 17.86 4.40
N VAL A 383 5.68 17.60 4.01
CA VAL A 383 6.68 18.67 3.85
C VAL A 383 6.31 19.62 2.72
N GLU A 384 5.72 19.12 1.63
CA GLU A 384 5.19 19.96 0.55
C GLU A 384 4.00 20.81 1.00
N ALA A 385 3.07 20.23 1.76
CA ALA A 385 1.94 20.95 2.34
C ALA A 385 2.43 22.07 3.27
N LEU A 386 3.42 21.79 4.12
CA LEU A 386 4.04 22.78 5.00
C LEU A 386 4.81 23.85 4.23
N ALA A 387 5.53 23.50 3.16
CA ALA A 387 6.21 24.47 2.31
C ALA A 387 5.20 25.46 1.69
N MET A 388 4.10 24.92 1.15
CA MET A 388 3.02 25.70 0.55
C MET A 388 2.28 26.57 1.58
N ALA A 389 1.94 26.03 2.75
CA ALA A 389 1.24 26.76 3.82
C ALA A 389 2.12 27.88 4.41
N SER A 390 3.39 27.59 4.67
CA SER A 390 4.35 28.55 5.25
C SER A 390 4.89 29.57 4.27
N GLY A 391 4.86 29.29 2.96
CA GLY A 391 5.51 30.14 1.97
C GLY A 391 7.03 29.95 1.87
N LYS A 392 7.60 28.95 2.57
CA LYS A 392 9.05 28.71 2.71
C LYS A 392 9.54 27.60 1.78
N ALA A 393 10.82 27.62 1.46
CA ALA A 393 11.46 26.67 0.55
C ALA A 393 11.98 25.42 1.28
N LEU A 394 11.09 24.61 1.88
CA LEU A 394 11.49 23.50 2.77
C LEU A 394 12.15 22.33 2.01
N ASN A 395 11.69 22.06 0.78
CA ASN A 395 12.20 20.97 -0.06
C ASN A 395 12.97 21.47 -1.30
N GLY A 396 13.51 22.69 -1.21
CA GLY A 396 14.21 23.38 -2.31
C GLY A 396 13.30 24.11 -3.29
N THR A 397 11.97 23.93 -3.22
CA THR A 397 11.00 24.69 -4.02
C THR A 397 10.31 25.74 -3.16
N LYS A 398 10.42 27.02 -3.55
CA LYS A 398 9.67 28.10 -2.89
C LYS A 398 8.31 28.29 -3.57
N PRO A 399 7.19 28.30 -2.84
CA PRO A 399 5.90 28.65 -3.43
C PRO A 399 5.87 30.15 -3.80
N PRO A 400 5.11 30.53 -4.85
CA PRO A 400 5.03 31.93 -5.29
C PRO A 400 4.34 32.84 -4.25
N LYS A 401 3.46 32.27 -3.43
CA LYS A 401 2.76 32.90 -2.30
C LYS A 401 2.41 31.80 -1.28
N ARG A 402 1.98 32.19 -0.08
CA ARG A 402 1.35 31.23 0.85
C ARG A 402 0.07 30.69 0.24
N LEU A 403 -0.14 29.39 0.35
CA LEU A 403 -1.29 28.70 -0.19
C LEU A 403 -2.11 28.08 0.94
N LYS A 404 -3.40 27.88 0.71
CA LYS A 404 -4.24 27.05 1.57
C LYS A 404 -4.21 25.61 1.09
N VAL A 405 -3.71 24.71 1.92
CA VAL A 405 -3.53 23.30 1.58
C VAL A 405 -4.43 22.45 2.43
N TRP A 406 -5.20 21.57 1.79
CA TRP A 406 -5.97 20.54 2.46
C TRP A 406 -5.30 19.18 2.27
N LEU A 407 -4.75 18.63 3.35
CA LEU A 407 -4.18 17.29 3.40
C LEU A 407 -5.23 16.32 3.96
N PHE A 408 -5.73 15.44 3.10
CA PHE A 408 -6.66 14.39 3.48
C PHE A 408 -5.95 13.04 3.43
N ASN A 409 -5.61 12.47 4.59
CA ASN A 409 -4.98 11.15 4.66
C ASN A 409 -6.01 10.08 5.07
N ALA A 410 -6.28 9.13 4.19
CA ALA A 410 -7.33 8.14 4.38
C ALA A 410 -6.86 6.83 5.03
N GLU A 411 -5.62 6.74 5.52
CA GLU A 411 -5.03 5.53 6.11
C GLU A 411 -4.72 5.67 7.61
N ASP A 412 -3.96 6.71 7.96
CA ASP A 412 -3.37 6.94 9.28
C ASP A 412 -4.33 7.73 10.20
N PRO A 413 -4.34 7.44 11.52
CA PRO A 413 -5.11 8.22 12.49
C PRO A 413 -4.53 9.63 12.70
N ARG A 414 -5.36 10.55 13.21
CA ARG A 414 -5.00 11.96 13.39
C ARG A 414 -3.75 12.16 14.25
N ASP A 415 -3.63 11.42 15.36
CA ASP A 415 -2.50 11.56 16.27
C ASP A 415 -1.15 11.24 15.61
N GLU A 416 -1.12 10.24 14.72
CA GLU A 416 0.08 9.92 13.94
C GLU A 416 0.40 10.99 12.89
N LEU A 417 -0.61 11.55 12.23
CA LEU A 417 -0.41 12.64 11.28
C LEU A 417 0.12 13.90 11.98
N GLU A 418 -0.42 14.23 13.15
CA GLU A 418 0.03 15.33 13.99
C GLU A 418 1.48 15.12 14.44
N ARG A 419 1.86 13.92 14.89
CA ARG A 419 3.27 13.58 15.19
C ARG A 419 4.19 13.87 14.00
N ARG A 420 3.84 13.41 12.80
CA ARG A 420 4.65 13.63 11.59
C ARG A 420 4.74 15.10 11.17
N ILE A 421 3.62 15.83 11.24
CA ILE A 421 3.58 17.26 10.94
C ILE A 421 4.42 18.03 11.96
N MET A 422 4.27 17.75 13.24
CA MET A 422 5.02 18.43 14.29
C MET A 422 6.52 18.12 14.23
N ALA A 423 6.92 16.91 13.89
CA ALA A 423 8.32 16.58 13.61
C ALA A 423 8.89 17.42 12.47
N ALA A 424 8.15 17.57 11.37
CA ALA A 424 8.57 18.44 10.26
C ALA A 424 8.63 19.92 10.70
N CYS A 425 7.68 20.37 11.51
CA CYS A 425 7.70 21.74 12.05
C CYS A 425 8.90 22.00 12.95
N ILE A 426 9.26 21.04 13.81
CA ILE A 426 10.46 21.11 14.68
C ILE A 426 11.71 21.20 13.81
N HIS A 427 11.86 20.28 12.84
CA HIS A 427 13.03 20.22 11.97
C HIS A 427 13.24 21.52 11.18
N PHE A 428 12.17 22.08 10.61
CA PHE A 428 12.23 23.31 9.81
C PHE A 428 12.03 24.60 10.62
N ASN A 429 11.95 24.50 11.95
CA ASN A 429 11.70 25.63 12.85
C ASN A 429 10.47 26.48 12.42
N LEU A 430 9.37 25.80 12.09
CA LEU A 430 8.10 26.44 11.76
C LEU A 430 7.37 26.86 13.03
N LYS A 431 6.73 28.02 12.96
CA LYS A 431 5.93 28.59 14.05
C LYS A 431 4.44 28.46 13.73
N PRO A 432 3.55 28.51 14.72
CA PRO A 432 2.09 28.46 14.49
C PRO A 432 1.61 29.45 13.40
N ALA A 433 2.10 30.70 13.45
CA ALA A 433 1.76 31.73 12.44
C ALA A 433 2.15 31.37 10.99
N ASP A 434 3.11 30.46 10.79
CA ASP A 434 3.47 29.96 9.46
C ASP A 434 2.38 29.03 8.89
N ILE A 435 1.57 28.39 9.73
CA ILE A 435 0.67 27.29 9.36
C ILE A 435 -0.81 27.65 9.57
N ASP A 436 -1.13 28.41 10.62
CA ASP A 436 -2.49 28.73 11.03
C ASP A 436 -3.30 29.36 9.90
N GLY A 437 -4.49 28.79 9.63
CA GLY A 437 -5.40 29.21 8.56
C GLY A 437 -4.95 28.82 7.14
N HIS A 438 -3.83 28.12 7.01
CA HIS A 438 -3.25 27.71 5.72
C HIS A 438 -3.10 26.18 5.55
N LEU A 439 -3.03 25.40 6.63
CA LEU A 439 -3.05 23.94 6.55
C LEU A 439 -4.36 23.40 7.16
N PHE A 440 -5.06 22.58 6.40
CA PHE A 440 -6.25 21.84 6.82
C PHE A 440 -5.90 20.36 6.81
N LEU A 441 -6.22 19.64 7.88
CA LEU A 441 -5.82 18.26 8.10
C LEU A 441 -7.00 17.40 8.48
N ASP A 442 -7.24 16.36 7.69
CA ASP A 442 -8.32 15.42 7.91
C ASP A 442 -7.89 13.98 7.67
N THR A 443 -8.57 13.05 8.37
CA THR A 443 -8.30 11.63 8.29
C THR A 443 -9.53 10.82 7.89
N GLY A 444 -9.29 9.80 7.05
CA GLY A 444 -10.27 8.77 6.69
C GLY A 444 -10.82 7.99 7.89
N ARG A 445 -10.10 8.01 9.03
CA ARG A 445 -10.51 7.36 10.28
C ARG A 445 -11.61 8.12 11.03
N GLU A 446 -11.77 9.41 10.75
CA GLU A 446 -12.77 10.29 11.38
C GLU A 446 -13.90 10.63 10.42
N GLN A 447 -13.58 10.84 9.14
CA GLN A 447 -14.56 11.10 8.09
C GLN A 447 -14.23 10.31 6.83
N GLU A 448 -15.20 9.63 6.26
CA GLU A 448 -15.02 8.84 5.04
C GLU A 448 -15.12 9.73 3.79
N LEU A 449 -14.20 9.57 2.84
CA LEU A 449 -14.15 10.33 1.58
C LEU A 449 -14.39 9.43 0.36
N VAL A 450 -15.45 8.63 0.38
CA VAL A 450 -15.79 7.75 -0.75
C VAL A 450 -16.66 8.51 -1.76
N ILE A 451 -16.10 8.88 -2.90
CA ILE A 451 -16.79 9.65 -3.95
C ILE A 451 -17.49 8.78 -4.99
N ALA A 452 -17.21 7.48 -5.01
CA ALA A 452 -17.82 6.54 -5.95
C ALA A 452 -17.85 5.12 -5.37
N ILE A 453 -18.91 4.36 -5.69
CA ILE A 453 -19.05 2.95 -5.31
C ILE A 453 -19.53 2.11 -6.50
N ASP A 454 -19.29 0.80 -6.45
CA ASP A 454 -19.91 -0.13 -7.39
C ASP A 454 -21.38 -0.43 -7.02
N ASP A 455 -22.25 -0.43 -8.03
CA ASP A 455 -23.65 -0.86 -7.93
C ASP A 455 -23.95 -1.87 -9.06
N LYS A 456 -25.10 -2.55 -9.00
CA LYS A 456 -25.57 -3.52 -10.00
C LYS A 456 -25.64 -2.97 -11.44
N LYS A 457 -25.67 -1.64 -11.60
CA LYS A 457 -25.70 -0.92 -12.87
C LYS A 457 -24.33 -0.31 -13.27
N GLY A 458 -23.28 -0.61 -12.52
CA GLY A 458 -21.93 -0.06 -12.68
C GLY A 458 -21.58 1.00 -11.63
N VAL A 459 -20.56 1.80 -11.89
CA VAL A 459 -20.09 2.85 -10.98
C VAL A 459 -21.16 3.90 -10.72
N ARG A 460 -21.51 4.08 -9.45
CA ARG A 460 -22.40 5.13 -8.94
C ARG A 460 -21.57 6.20 -8.23
N ILE A 461 -21.73 7.45 -8.67
CA ILE A 461 -21.09 8.61 -8.05
C ILE A 461 -21.85 8.99 -6.78
N GLN A 462 -21.12 9.26 -5.70
CA GLN A 462 -21.70 9.79 -4.46
C GLN A 462 -21.78 11.32 -4.56
N GLU A 463 -22.74 11.83 -5.33
CA GLU A 463 -22.92 13.27 -5.58
C GLU A 463 -22.90 14.12 -4.29
N PRO A 464 -23.57 13.75 -3.19
CA PRO A 464 -23.52 14.55 -1.96
C PRO A 464 -22.10 14.73 -1.40
N VAL A 465 -21.26 13.70 -1.48
CA VAL A 465 -19.86 13.75 -1.00
C VAL A 465 -19.03 14.64 -1.94
N VAL A 466 -19.22 14.49 -3.25
CA VAL A 466 -18.52 15.31 -4.26
C VAL A 466 -18.87 16.78 -4.10
N GLU A 467 -20.15 17.11 -3.93
CA GLU A 467 -20.58 18.50 -3.73
C GLU A 467 -20.07 19.06 -2.40
N ALA A 468 -20.10 18.27 -1.31
CA ALA A 468 -19.52 18.71 -0.04
C ALA A 468 -18.01 19.03 -0.15
N VAL A 469 -17.25 18.26 -0.93
CA VAL A 469 -15.84 18.56 -1.21
C VAL A 469 -15.69 19.85 -2.01
N VAL A 470 -16.51 20.04 -3.05
CA VAL A 470 -16.50 21.25 -3.89
C VAL A 470 -16.84 22.49 -3.06
N GLU A 471 -17.88 22.40 -2.23
CA GLU A 471 -18.30 23.47 -1.31
C GLU A 471 -17.18 23.78 -0.32
N THR A 472 -16.62 22.77 0.36
CA THR A 472 -15.52 22.95 1.32
C THR A 472 -14.29 23.62 0.68
N ILE A 473 -13.88 23.16 -0.51
CA ILE A 473 -12.76 23.77 -1.25
C ILE A 473 -13.07 25.24 -1.58
N SER A 474 -14.29 25.53 -2.02
CA SER A 474 -14.69 26.88 -2.43
C SER A 474 -14.83 27.84 -1.25
N GLU A 475 -15.46 27.39 -0.16
CA GLU A 475 -15.70 28.16 1.06
C GLU A 475 -14.40 28.52 1.78
N LEU A 476 -13.50 27.55 1.93
CA LEU A 476 -12.21 27.77 2.57
C LEU A 476 -11.20 28.43 1.62
N GLY A 477 -11.47 28.42 0.31
CA GLY A 477 -10.54 28.88 -0.72
C GLY A 477 -9.30 28.01 -0.79
N ILE A 478 -9.46 26.69 -0.76
CA ILE A 478 -8.35 25.74 -0.82
C ILE A 478 -7.67 25.85 -2.17
N ASP A 479 -6.35 26.07 -2.12
CA ASP A 479 -5.52 26.22 -3.30
C ASP A 479 -5.02 24.87 -3.83
N VAL A 480 -4.71 23.96 -2.91
CA VAL A 480 -4.19 22.63 -3.19
C VAL A 480 -4.86 21.62 -2.26
N MET A 481 -5.38 20.54 -2.81
CA MET A 481 -5.85 19.37 -2.05
C MET A 481 -4.91 18.19 -2.34
N ILE A 482 -4.47 17.50 -1.29
CA ILE A 482 -3.68 16.27 -1.38
C ILE A 482 -4.53 15.14 -0.82
N VAL A 483 -4.73 14.09 -1.61
CA VAL A 483 -5.50 12.91 -1.25
C VAL A 483 -4.57 11.71 -1.16
N ASP A 484 -4.40 11.17 0.05
CA ASP A 484 -3.43 10.11 0.34
C ASP A 484 -4.07 8.95 1.13
N PRO A 485 -4.39 7.79 0.52
CA PRO A 485 -4.26 7.41 -0.88
C PRO A 485 -5.56 7.46 -1.69
N PHE A 486 -5.41 7.35 -3.02
CA PHE A 486 -6.49 7.24 -4.00
C PHE A 486 -7.49 6.12 -3.71
N VAL A 487 -6.99 4.93 -3.39
CA VAL A 487 -7.79 3.70 -3.26
C VAL A 487 -8.89 3.84 -2.19
N SER A 488 -8.63 4.64 -1.15
CA SER A 488 -9.59 4.87 -0.08
C SER A 488 -10.68 5.87 -0.44
N THR A 489 -10.63 6.48 -1.63
CA THR A 489 -11.65 7.43 -2.09
C THR A 489 -12.78 6.81 -2.91
N HIS A 490 -12.76 5.49 -3.10
CA HIS A 490 -13.77 4.79 -3.87
C HIS A 490 -13.94 3.35 -3.41
N GLN A 491 -15.14 2.79 -3.60
CA GLN A 491 -15.42 1.36 -3.42
C GLN A 491 -15.76 0.73 -4.78
N VAL A 492 -14.96 1.06 -5.78
CA VAL A 492 -15.02 0.44 -7.11
C VAL A 492 -13.86 -0.54 -7.28
N ASN A 493 -14.05 -1.58 -8.09
CA ASN A 493 -12.99 -2.54 -8.39
C ASN A 493 -11.82 -1.88 -9.13
N GLU A 494 -10.63 -1.84 -8.50
CA GLU A 494 -9.42 -1.26 -9.10
C GLU A 494 -8.93 -1.95 -10.38
N ASN A 495 -9.33 -3.20 -10.62
CA ASN A 495 -8.99 -3.88 -11.87
C ASN A 495 -9.92 -3.50 -13.04
N ASP A 496 -11.01 -2.77 -12.77
CA ASP A 496 -11.88 -2.20 -13.80
C ASP A 496 -11.35 -0.81 -14.21
N ASN A 497 -10.59 -0.79 -15.31
CA ASN A 497 -10.04 0.44 -15.87
C ASN A 497 -11.12 1.48 -16.24
N GLY A 498 -12.32 1.04 -16.64
CA GLY A 498 -13.43 1.93 -16.97
C GLY A 498 -14.04 2.58 -15.72
N ALA A 499 -14.11 1.83 -14.62
CA ALA A 499 -14.53 2.36 -13.33
C ALA A 499 -13.52 3.39 -12.80
N ILE A 500 -12.24 3.05 -12.79
CA ILE A 500 -11.18 3.95 -12.31
C ILE A 500 -11.05 5.20 -13.18
N ASP A 501 -11.25 5.10 -14.51
CA ASP A 501 -11.30 6.27 -15.40
C ASP A 501 -12.41 7.26 -15.00
N LYS A 502 -13.60 6.76 -14.64
CA LYS A 502 -14.70 7.62 -14.16
C LYS A 502 -14.33 8.34 -12.87
N VAL A 503 -13.73 7.65 -11.90
CA VAL A 503 -13.30 8.25 -10.62
C VAL A 503 -12.20 9.29 -10.84
N ALA A 504 -11.21 8.99 -11.68
CA ALA A 504 -10.13 9.92 -11.99
C ALA A 504 -10.63 11.17 -12.72
N LYS A 505 -11.58 11.01 -13.66
CA LYS A 505 -12.25 12.13 -14.34
C LYS A 505 -13.10 12.97 -13.38
N LEU A 506 -13.75 12.34 -12.40
CA LEU A 506 -14.52 13.04 -11.38
C LEU A 506 -13.61 13.96 -10.54
N TRP A 507 -12.46 13.49 -10.09
CA TRP A 507 -11.46 14.34 -9.43
C TRP A 507 -10.96 15.48 -10.34
N ALA A 508 -10.76 15.22 -11.64
CA ALA A 508 -10.39 16.25 -12.60
C ALA A 508 -11.48 17.32 -12.76
N GLN A 509 -12.75 16.93 -12.73
CA GLN A 509 -13.89 17.85 -12.74
C GLN A 509 -13.96 18.68 -11.46
N VAL A 510 -13.72 18.08 -10.28
CA VAL A 510 -13.66 18.81 -9.01
C VAL A 510 -12.55 19.86 -9.05
N ALA A 511 -11.35 19.49 -9.52
CA ALA A 511 -10.23 20.43 -9.65
C ALA A 511 -10.59 21.61 -10.58
N ASP A 512 -11.19 21.34 -11.74
CA ASP A 512 -11.58 22.37 -12.71
C ASP A 512 -12.66 23.31 -12.17
N ARG A 513 -13.73 22.75 -11.59
CA ARG A 513 -14.86 23.50 -11.00
C ARG A 513 -14.42 24.44 -9.88
N THR A 514 -13.42 24.04 -9.10
CA THR A 514 -12.99 24.76 -7.90
C THR A 514 -11.75 25.64 -8.11
N ASN A 515 -11.11 25.59 -9.28
CA ASN A 515 -9.79 26.18 -9.50
C ASN A 515 -8.74 25.69 -8.47
N CYS A 516 -8.90 24.48 -7.95
CA CYS A 516 -7.96 23.83 -7.04
C CYS A 516 -6.93 23.01 -7.84
N SER A 517 -5.74 22.81 -7.29
CA SER A 517 -4.82 21.76 -7.74
C SER A 517 -5.04 20.53 -6.88
N ILE A 518 -5.35 19.37 -7.47
CA ILE A 518 -5.58 18.13 -6.70
C ILE A 518 -4.45 17.14 -6.98
N ASP A 519 -3.68 16.78 -5.96
CA ASP A 519 -2.69 15.69 -6.05
C ASP A 519 -3.25 14.41 -5.44
N ILE A 520 -3.17 13.33 -6.21
CA ILE A 520 -3.65 12.01 -5.82
C ILE A 520 -2.45 11.10 -5.62
N VAL A 521 -2.31 10.58 -4.40
CA VAL A 521 -1.24 9.63 -4.07
C VAL A 521 -1.72 8.21 -4.34
N HIS A 522 -0.93 7.45 -5.11
CA HIS A 522 -1.25 6.07 -5.49
C HIS A 522 -0.09 5.12 -5.17
N HIS A 523 -0.42 3.96 -4.63
CA HIS A 523 0.55 2.93 -4.26
C HIS A 523 0.85 2.03 -5.45
N LEU A 524 2.13 1.82 -5.74
CA LEU A 524 2.52 0.78 -6.69
C LEU A 524 2.49 -0.60 -6.03
N ARG A 525 2.10 -1.61 -6.82
CA ARG A 525 2.42 -3.01 -6.51
C ARG A 525 3.94 -3.14 -6.37
N LYS A 526 4.41 -4.03 -5.47
CA LYS A 526 5.85 -4.25 -5.23
C LYS A 526 6.58 -4.46 -6.55
N VAL A 527 7.27 -3.41 -7.00
CA VAL A 527 8.25 -3.51 -8.09
C VAL A 527 9.47 -4.18 -7.47
N SER A 528 10.05 -5.17 -8.14
CA SER A 528 11.34 -5.77 -7.76
C SER A 528 12.43 -4.69 -7.68
N ASP A 529 13.68 -5.02 -7.33
CA ASP A 529 14.81 -4.08 -7.16
C ASP A 529 15.18 -3.17 -8.36
N ARG A 530 14.32 -3.01 -9.37
CA ARG A 530 14.41 -2.01 -10.43
C ARG A 530 13.65 -0.73 -10.08
N GLU A 531 14.08 0.39 -10.66
CA GLU A 531 13.38 1.66 -10.58
C GLU A 531 11.96 1.51 -11.15
N ALA A 532 10.98 2.02 -10.40
CA ALA A 532 9.61 2.10 -10.87
C ALA A 532 9.48 3.21 -11.91
N THR A 533 8.76 2.89 -12.97
CA THR A 533 8.40 3.81 -14.05
C THR A 533 6.91 4.12 -14.00
N VAL A 534 6.47 5.13 -14.75
CA VAL A 534 5.04 5.40 -14.94
C VAL A 534 4.32 4.21 -15.56
N GLU A 535 5.00 3.37 -16.34
CA GLU A 535 4.44 2.15 -16.92
C GLU A 535 4.25 1.02 -15.90
N ASP A 536 4.94 1.06 -14.75
CA ASP A 536 4.78 0.06 -13.68
C ASP A 536 3.51 0.28 -12.85
N ALA A 537 2.89 1.45 -13.00
CA ALA A 537 1.54 1.74 -12.53
C ALA A 537 0.45 1.13 -13.44
N ARG A 538 0.71 -0.02 -14.09
CA ARG A 538 -0.18 -0.69 -15.08
C ARG A 538 -1.61 -0.99 -14.59
N GLY A 539 -1.88 -0.94 -13.28
CA GLY A 539 -3.24 -1.00 -12.70
C GLY A 539 -3.96 0.36 -12.61
N ALA A 540 -3.29 1.43 -13.00
CA ALA A 540 -3.72 2.82 -12.87
C ALA A 540 -3.57 3.59 -14.19
N VAL A 541 -3.59 2.90 -15.35
CA VAL A 541 -3.48 3.52 -16.69
C VAL A 541 -4.52 4.63 -16.85
N SER A 542 -5.75 4.38 -16.40
CA SER A 542 -6.83 5.36 -16.42
C SER A 542 -6.57 6.57 -15.53
N LEU A 543 -6.02 6.37 -14.32
CA LEU A 543 -5.64 7.44 -13.39
C LEU A 543 -4.51 8.30 -13.97
N ILE A 544 -3.48 7.69 -14.54
CA ILE A 544 -2.38 8.37 -15.24
C ILE A 544 -2.89 9.12 -16.47
N GLY A 545 -3.88 8.54 -17.18
CA GLY A 545 -4.53 9.15 -18.34
C GLY A 545 -5.17 10.49 -18.00
N ALA A 546 -5.91 10.54 -16.89
CA ALA A 546 -6.57 11.75 -16.40
C ALA A 546 -5.59 12.81 -15.89
N ALA A 547 -4.44 12.40 -15.36
CA ALA A 547 -3.46 13.30 -14.76
C ALA A 547 -2.67 14.14 -15.78
N ARG A 548 -2.39 15.40 -15.43
CA ARG A 548 -1.54 16.32 -16.23
C ARG A 548 -0.06 16.25 -15.87
N SER A 549 0.24 15.93 -14.62
CA SER A 549 1.58 15.63 -14.14
C SER A 549 1.57 14.29 -13.41
N VAL A 550 2.54 13.44 -13.68
CA VAL A 550 2.77 12.20 -12.93
C VAL A 550 4.22 12.17 -12.49
N ARG A 551 4.42 12.08 -11.18
CA ARG A 551 5.74 11.89 -10.58
C ARG A 551 5.82 10.52 -9.92
N VAL A 552 7.02 9.95 -9.94
CA VAL A 552 7.33 8.64 -9.37
C VAL A 552 8.41 8.82 -8.32
N LEU A 553 8.19 8.24 -7.13
CA LEU A 553 9.19 8.17 -6.08
C LEU A 553 9.89 6.81 -6.15
N ASN A 554 11.21 6.83 -6.24
CA ASN A 554 12.06 5.65 -6.36
C ASN A 554 13.09 5.61 -5.25
N ARG A 555 13.20 4.46 -4.57
CA ARG A 555 14.26 4.24 -3.59
C ARG A 555 15.64 4.31 -4.25
N MET A 556 16.63 4.78 -3.50
CA MET A 556 18.03 4.67 -3.92
C MET A 556 18.41 3.20 -4.18
N SER A 557 18.88 2.92 -5.38
CA SER A 557 19.40 1.59 -5.73
C SER A 557 20.75 1.32 -5.04
N GLU A 558 21.16 0.06 -4.96
CA GLU A 558 22.48 -0.29 -4.42
C GLU A 558 23.62 0.30 -5.25
N ALA A 559 23.46 0.35 -6.58
CA ALA A 559 24.44 0.97 -7.46
C ALA A 559 24.58 2.47 -7.16
N GLN A 560 23.46 3.19 -7.02
CA GLN A 560 23.46 4.61 -6.65
C GLN A 560 24.03 4.85 -5.25
N ALA A 561 23.74 3.98 -4.27
CA ALA A 561 24.32 4.07 -2.94
C ALA A 561 25.85 3.88 -2.97
N LYS A 562 26.34 2.89 -3.73
CA LYS A 562 27.78 2.69 -3.99
C LYS A 562 28.42 3.91 -4.66
N ASP A 563 27.74 4.50 -5.64
CA ASP A 563 28.21 5.70 -6.33
C ASP A 563 28.22 6.93 -5.42
N ALA A 564 27.35 6.96 -4.41
CA ALA A 564 27.32 7.99 -3.37
C ALA A 564 28.31 7.72 -2.22
N GLY A 565 28.99 6.57 -2.20
CA GLY A 565 29.90 6.18 -1.12
C GLY A 565 29.20 5.82 0.19
N MET A 566 27.92 5.42 0.11
CA MET A 566 27.09 5.04 1.25
C MET A 566 27.02 3.52 1.45
N GLY A 567 26.74 3.09 2.68
CA GLY A 567 26.47 1.69 2.99
C GLY A 567 25.17 1.20 2.34
N SER A 568 25.07 -0.11 2.11
CA SER A 568 23.89 -0.72 1.48
C SER A 568 22.60 -0.55 2.29
N MET A 569 22.69 -0.41 3.61
CA MET A 569 21.56 -0.20 4.51
C MET A 569 21.14 1.27 4.59
N ASP A 570 22.06 2.22 4.41
CA ASP A 570 21.73 3.65 4.50
C ASP A 570 20.81 4.10 3.36
N ARG A 571 20.89 3.42 2.21
CA ARG A 571 20.09 3.71 1.00
C ARG A 571 18.58 3.73 1.26
N PHE A 572 18.08 3.01 2.27
CA PHE A 572 16.65 2.93 2.58
C PHE A 572 16.06 4.26 3.05
N ALA A 573 16.88 5.17 3.56
CA ALA A 573 16.47 6.53 3.92
C ALA A 573 16.39 7.47 2.70
N TYR A 574 16.89 7.08 1.53
CA TYR A 574 16.99 7.96 0.37
C TYR A 574 16.06 7.53 -0.76
N PHE A 575 15.44 8.53 -1.38
CA PHE A 575 14.64 8.32 -2.57
C PHE A 575 14.75 9.51 -3.53
N SER A 576 14.52 9.24 -4.81
CA SER A 576 14.42 10.26 -5.85
C SER A 576 12.96 10.50 -6.22
N VAL A 577 12.67 11.72 -6.63
CA VAL A 577 11.43 12.11 -7.29
C VAL A 577 11.76 12.37 -8.75
N THR A 578 11.12 11.62 -9.64
CA THR A 578 11.25 11.79 -11.10
C THR A 578 9.89 12.08 -11.70
N TYR A 579 9.88 12.83 -12.81
CA TYR A 579 8.65 13.14 -13.54
C TYR A 579 8.56 12.21 -14.74
N GLY A 580 7.60 11.29 -14.74
CA GLY A 580 7.41 10.39 -15.88
C GLY A 580 6.34 10.87 -16.87
N LYS A 581 5.58 11.91 -16.52
CA LYS A 581 4.69 12.64 -17.44
C LYS A 581 4.59 14.11 -17.03
N ALA A 582 4.88 15.01 -17.95
CA ALA A 582 4.70 16.44 -17.78
C ALA A 582 4.15 17.05 -19.07
N ASN A 583 2.83 17.28 -19.11
CA ASN A 583 2.18 17.77 -20.34
C ASN A 583 2.36 19.29 -20.56
N LEU A 584 2.64 20.04 -19.50
CA LEU A 584 2.63 21.51 -19.51
C LEU A 584 4.01 22.16 -19.26
N ALA A 585 5.04 21.35 -19.06
CA ALA A 585 6.43 21.76 -18.87
C ALA A 585 7.37 20.69 -19.46
N PRO A 586 8.56 21.05 -19.98
CA PRO A 586 9.53 20.07 -20.46
C PRO A 586 9.98 19.15 -19.32
N LEU A 587 10.08 17.84 -19.64
CA LEU A 587 10.62 16.83 -18.72
C LEU A 587 12.08 17.16 -18.41
N SER A 588 12.40 17.24 -17.12
CA SER A 588 13.78 17.27 -16.65
C SER A 588 14.23 15.84 -16.41
N HIS A 589 15.33 15.41 -17.02
CA HIS A 589 15.95 14.12 -16.72
C HIS A 589 16.67 14.11 -15.36
N LYS A 590 16.75 15.26 -14.67
CA LYS A 590 17.31 15.31 -13.31
C LYS A 590 16.30 14.80 -12.29
N ALA A 591 16.72 13.80 -11.53
CA ALA A 591 16.05 13.30 -10.34
C ALA A 591 16.26 14.29 -9.18
N ASP A 592 15.16 14.69 -8.53
CA ASP A 592 15.23 15.46 -7.29
C ASP A 592 15.37 14.49 -6.13
N TRP A 593 16.50 14.53 -5.42
CA TRP A 593 16.76 13.58 -4.35
C TRP A 593 16.27 14.08 -2.99
N ARG A 594 15.90 13.11 -2.16
CA ARG A 594 15.30 13.27 -0.84
C ARG A 594 15.92 12.30 0.15
N LYS A 595 15.97 12.72 1.41
CA LYS A 595 16.38 11.90 2.56
C LYS A 595 15.27 11.93 3.61
N LEU A 596 15.00 10.78 4.23
CA LEU A 596 14.19 10.65 5.42
C LEU A 596 15.08 10.82 6.65
N GLU A 597 14.77 11.84 7.44
CA GLU A 597 15.44 12.12 8.70
C GLU A 597 14.51 11.81 9.87
N SER A 598 15.00 11.06 10.85
CA SER A 598 14.24 10.74 12.05
C SER A 598 14.33 11.90 13.04
N VAL A 599 13.21 12.54 13.34
CA VAL A 599 13.16 13.73 14.20
C VAL A 599 12.46 13.39 15.51
N ALA A 600 13.13 13.71 16.61
CA ALA A 600 12.60 13.54 17.96
C ALA A 600 11.53 14.60 18.27
N LEU A 601 10.41 14.17 18.86
CA LEU A 601 9.31 15.07 19.24
C LEU A 601 9.48 15.71 20.61
N GLY A 602 10.37 15.18 21.46
CA GLY A 602 10.55 15.69 22.82
C GLY A 602 9.35 15.49 23.75
N ASN A 603 8.40 14.60 23.39
CA ASN A 603 7.20 14.29 24.16
C ASN A 603 7.40 13.16 25.20
N GLY A 604 8.62 12.64 25.33
CA GLY A 604 8.98 11.62 26.31
C GLY A 604 9.25 12.19 27.71
N GLN A 605 9.23 11.32 28.72
CA GLN A 605 9.57 11.65 30.11
C GLN A 605 10.60 10.66 30.67
N GLY A 606 11.88 11.02 30.56
CA GLY A 606 12.99 10.22 31.07
C GLY A 606 13.09 8.82 30.42
N LEU A 607 13.77 7.90 31.09
CA LEU A 607 14.02 6.54 30.59
C LEU A 607 12.78 5.62 30.62
N THR A 608 11.75 5.97 31.39
CA THR A 608 10.54 5.15 31.56
C THR A 608 9.47 5.41 30.51
N LYS A 609 9.54 6.55 29.81
CA LYS A 609 8.69 6.90 28.66
C LYS A 609 9.57 7.52 27.57
N PRO A 610 10.18 6.70 26.68
CA PRO A 610 11.01 7.22 25.61
C PRO A 610 10.19 8.18 24.73
N GLN A 611 10.86 9.17 24.15
CA GLN A 611 10.22 10.13 23.24
C GLN A 611 9.87 9.46 21.90
N ASP A 612 8.83 9.96 21.27
CA ASP A 612 8.46 9.54 19.93
C ASP A 612 9.39 10.17 18.88
N HIS A 613 9.54 9.47 17.77
CA HIS A 613 10.25 9.93 16.59
C HIS A 613 9.36 9.79 15.37
N ALA A 614 9.45 10.75 14.44
CA ALA A 614 8.75 10.67 13.17
C ALA A 614 9.67 11.04 12.00
N PRO A 615 9.49 10.39 10.84
CA PRO A 615 10.31 10.64 9.66
C PRO A 615 9.91 11.94 8.96
N VAL A 616 10.89 12.78 8.65
CA VAL A 616 10.75 14.04 7.93
C VAL A 616 11.53 13.98 6.63
N VAL A 617 10.93 14.41 5.52
CA VAL A 617 11.59 14.47 4.22
C VAL A 617 12.38 15.77 4.07
N ILE A 618 13.65 15.67 3.74
CA ILE A 618 14.52 16.82 3.42
C ILE A 618 15.08 16.71 2.01
N ALA A 619 15.49 17.84 1.44
CA ALA A 619 16.23 17.83 0.18
C ALA A 619 17.60 17.18 0.39
N TRP A 620 18.02 16.33 -0.54
CA TRP A 620 19.37 15.77 -0.57
C TRP A 620 20.01 16.07 -1.91
N THR A 621 21.31 16.37 -1.88
CA THR A 621 22.15 16.58 -3.05
C THR A 621 23.30 15.58 -3.02
N TRP A 622 23.74 15.16 -4.20
CA TRP A 622 24.95 14.34 -4.31
C TRP A 622 26.14 15.07 -3.70
N PRO A 623 26.96 14.41 -2.86
CA PRO A 623 28.11 15.03 -2.23
C PRO A 623 29.05 15.61 -3.28
N THR A 624 29.40 16.88 -3.15
CA THR A 624 30.44 17.50 -3.96
C THR A 624 31.83 17.12 -3.43
N SER A 625 32.87 17.39 -4.23
CA SER A 625 34.25 17.23 -3.75
C SER A 625 34.58 18.14 -2.57
N GLU A 626 33.90 19.28 -2.42
CA GLU A 626 34.07 20.17 -1.27
C GLU A 626 33.41 19.56 -0.03
N ASP A 627 32.14 19.11 -0.14
CA ASP A 627 31.42 18.48 0.98
C ASP A 627 32.19 17.27 1.57
N ILE A 628 32.76 16.44 0.70
CA ILE A 628 33.54 15.26 1.11
C ILE A 628 34.83 15.65 1.84
N ALA A 629 35.46 16.76 1.44
CA ALA A 629 36.66 17.25 2.13
C ALA A 629 36.30 17.82 3.50
N ASP A 630 35.22 18.60 3.59
CA ASP A 630 34.76 19.22 4.84
C ASP A 630 34.30 18.20 5.89
N GLU A 631 33.83 17.01 5.47
CA GLU A 631 33.49 15.91 6.39
C GLU A 631 34.71 15.32 7.11
N LEU A 632 35.93 15.53 6.62
CA LEU A 632 37.14 15.02 7.26
C LEU A 632 37.53 15.86 8.47
N THR A 633 37.53 15.21 9.64
CA THR A 633 38.03 15.80 10.88
C THR A 633 39.53 16.13 10.77
N GLU A 634 39.99 17.09 11.57
CA GLU A 634 41.41 17.45 11.61
C GLU A 634 42.32 16.26 11.94
N ALA A 635 41.86 15.36 12.84
CA ALA A 635 42.57 14.14 13.18
C ALA A 635 42.72 13.18 11.99
N GLN A 636 41.67 13.04 11.18
CA GLN A 636 41.70 12.24 9.95
C GLN A 636 42.62 12.87 8.90
N ARG A 637 42.58 14.20 8.75
CA ARG A 637 43.47 14.93 7.84
C ARG A 637 44.94 14.71 8.23
N GLU A 638 45.29 14.80 9.50
CA GLU A 638 46.64 14.52 9.98
C GLU A 638 47.05 13.06 9.81
N ALA A 639 46.14 12.10 10.05
CA ALA A 639 46.41 10.69 9.78
C ALA A 639 46.70 10.44 8.28
N ILE A 640 45.91 11.04 7.39
CA ILE A 640 46.13 10.98 5.93
C ILE A 640 47.48 11.62 5.58
N ARG A 641 47.80 12.78 6.14
CA ARG A 641 49.09 13.47 5.92
C ARG A 641 50.26 12.57 6.29
N GLY A 642 50.23 11.97 7.48
CA GLY A 642 51.24 11.03 7.94
C GLY A 642 51.39 9.81 7.04
N ALA A 643 50.27 9.18 6.66
CA ALA A 643 50.26 8.01 5.79
C ALA A 643 50.79 8.31 4.37
N VAL A 644 50.32 9.40 3.76
CA VAL A 644 50.71 9.79 2.39
C VAL A 644 52.17 10.21 2.32
N ASN A 645 52.63 11.03 3.26
CA ASN A 645 54.01 11.51 3.27
C ASN A 645 55.01 10.46 3.76
N GLY A 646 54.54 9.42 4.47
CA GLY A 646 55.35 8.27 4.87
C GLY A 646 55.68 7.28 3.74
N GLY A 647 55.06 7.41 2.56
CA GLY A 647 55.25 6.48 1.44
C GLY A 647 55.46 7.15 0.08
N MET A 648 55.67 6.31 -0.94
CA MET A 648 55.92 6.73 -2.33
C MET A 648 54.70 6.41 -3.19
N TYR A 649 53.66 7.23 -3.06
CA TYR A 649 52.38 6.99 -3.72
C TYR A 649 52.20 7.78 -5.02
N LYS A 650 51.43 7.21 -5.95
CA LYS A 650 51.04 7.77 -7.25
C LYS A 650 49.54 8.04 -7.29
N GLN A 651 49.11 8.98 -8.14
CA GLN A 651 47.69 9.33 -8.24
C GLN A 651 46.84 8.22 -8.88
N ALA A 652 47.40 7.48 -9.84
CA ALA A 652 46.62 6.59 -10.69
C ALA A 652 46.00 5.41 -9.90
N PRO A 653 44.67 5.21 -9.94
CA PRO A 653 43.99 4.15 -9.17
C PRO A 653 44.41 2.71 -9.52
N ASN A 654 44.99 2.51 -10.70
CA ASN A 654 45.50 1.23 -11.19
C ASN A 654 47.00 1.02 -10.91
N ALA A 655 47.69 1.99 -10.32
CA ALA A 655 49.08 1.81 -9.90
C ALA A 655 49.13 0.95 -8.63
N LYS A 656 50.13 0.05 -8.54
CA LYS A 656 50.40 -0.71 -7.31
C LYS A 656 50.62 0.18 -6.08
N GLU A 657 51.07 1.41 -6.30
CA GLU A 657 51.36 2.42 -5.28
C GLU A 657 50.31 3.52 -5.30
N TRP A 658 49.03 3.21 -5.51
CA TRP A 658 47.98 4.21 -5.54
C TRP A 658 47.85 4.94 -4.19
N VAL A 659 47.79 6.27 -4.20
CA VAL A 659 47.65 7.10 -2.98
C VAL A 659 46.37 6.82 -2.21
N GLY A 660 45.33 6.31 -2.87
CA GLY A 660 44.12 5.87 -2.20
C GLY A 660 44.39 4.77 -1.16
N LEU A 661 45.42 3.94 -1.31
CA LEU A 661 45.80 2.95 -0.29
C LEU A 661 46.23 3.60 1.01
N ALA A 662 46.95 4.73 0.95
CA ALA A 662 47.36 5.50 2.13
C ALA A 662 46.16 6.17 2.80
N VAL A 663 45.25 6.73 1.99
CA VAL A 663 43.99 7.33 2.46
C VAL A 663 43.12 6.27 3.13
N ALA A 664 42.98 5.10 2.51
CA ALA A 664 42.21 3.98 3.05
C ALA A 664 42.78 3.50 4.40
N TYR A 665 44.11 3.33 4.48
CA TYR A 665 44.78 2.96 5.73
C TYR A 665 44.53 3.99 6.85
N ALA A 666 44.67 5.28 6.53
CA ALA A 666 44.47 6.37 7.51
C ALA A 666 43.02 6.43 8.02
N LEU A 667 42.05 6.09 7.19
CA LEU A 667 40.62 6.12 7.51
C LEU A 667 40.05 4.76 7.95
N GLN A 668 40.90 3.71 8.01
CA GLN A 668 40.49 2.34 8.32
C GLN A 668 39.42 1.79 7.37
N LEU A 669 39.55 2.10 6.07
CA LEU A 669 38.66 1.62 5.01
C LEU A 669 39.29 0.44 4.27
N ASP A 670 38.48 -0.53 3.86
CA ASP A 670 38.93 -1.74 3.15
C ASP A 670 38.81 -1.57 1.63
N VAL A 671 39.93 -1.42 0.93
CA VAL A 671 39.95 -1.25 -0.53
C VAL A 671 39.60 -2.51 -1.32
N ASP A 672 39.52 -3.67 -0.66
CA ASP A 672 38.99 -4.90 -1.26
C ASP A 672 37.45 -4.90 -1.29
N GLU A 673 36.80 -4.08 -0.45
CA GLU A 673 35.38 -3.78 -0.54
C GLU A 673 35.12 -2.68 -1.60
N GLU A 674 34.20 -2.95 -2.53
CA GLU A 674 33.96 -2.06 -3.67
C GLU A 674 33.43 -0.67 -3.27
N THR A 675 32.60 -0.61 -2.23
CA THR A 675 32.03 0.60 -1.60
C THR A 675 33.13 1.50 -1.04
N ASP A 676 33.97 0.94 -0.18
CA ASP A 676 35.09 1.63 0.45
C ASP A 676 36.12 2.09 -0.58
N LYS A 677 36.43 1.25 -1.57
CA LYS A 677 37.31 1.63 -2.68
C LYS A 677 36.77 2.84 -3.46
N LYS A 678 35.46 2.89 -3.74
CA LYS A 678 34.81 4.05 -4.39
C LYS A 678 34.87 5.29 -3.48
N ARG A 679 34.56 5.13 -2.18
CA ARG A 679 34.63 6.21 -1.18
C ARG A 679 36.03 6.80 -1.08
N VAL A 680 37.07 5.96 -0.99
CA VAL A 680 38.48 6.35 -0.99
C VAL A 680 38.84 7.10 -2.28
N GLY A 681 38.34 6.66 -3.43
CA GLY A 681 38.53 7.36 -4.70
C GLY A 681 37.91 8.76 -4.69
N MET A 682 36.71 8.92 -4.14
CA MET A 682 36.03 10.20 -4.00
C MET A 682 36.76 11.14 -3.03
N ILE A 683 37.17 10.64 -1.85
CA ILE A 683 37.96 11.40 -0.87
C ILE A 683 39.29 11.84 -1.47
N THR A 684 40.00 10.94 -2.16
CA THR A 684 41.26 11.27 -2.82
C THR A 684 41.07 12.39 -3.84
N LYS A 685 40.01 12.32 -4.65
CA LYS A 685 39.67 13.36 -5.64
C LYS A 685 39.33 14.70 -4.95
N ALA A 686 38.58 14.67 -3.86
CA ALA A 686 38.24 15.82 -3.04
C ALA A 686 39.48 16.54 -2.50
N LEU A 687 40.39 15.79 -1.88
CA LEU A 687 41.64 16.33 -1.34
C LEU A 687 42.57 16.91 -2.42
N PHE A 688 42.54 16.40 -3.65
CA PHE A 688 43.24 17.02 -4.78
C PHE A 688 42.58 18.33 -5.23
N ALA A 689 41.25 18.40 -5.23
CA ALA A 689 40.51 19.60 -5.62
C ALA A 689 40.71 20.75 -4.62
N GLU A 690 40.71 20.43 -3.32
CA GLU A 690 41.02 21.37 -2.23
C GLU A 690 42.51 21.78 -2.20
N GLY A 691 43.38 20.99 -2.85
CA GLY A 691 44.83 21.22 -2.88
C GLY A 691 45.58 20.69 -1.66
N PHE A 692 44.91 19.93 -0.78
CA PHE A 692 45.52 19.19 0.32
C PHE A 692 46.49 18.12 -0.20
N LEU A 693 46.14 17.41 -1.27
CA LEU A 693 47.07 16.52 -1.99
C LEU A 693 47.62 17.21 -3.24
N LYS A 694 48.93 17.15 -3.45
CA LYS A 694 49.60 17.69 -4.64
C LYS A 694 50.55 16.68 -5.27
N LYS A 695 50.75 16.85 -6.58
CA LYS A 695 51.79 16.13 -7.32
C LYS A 695 53.12 16.84 -7.13
N VAL A 696 54.14 16.08 -6.78
CA VAL A 696 55.51 16.58 -6.63
C VAL A 696 56.44 15.70 -7.47
N GLU A 697 57.32 16.32 -8.24
CA GLU A 697 58.38 15.59 -8.93
C GLU A 697 59.56 15.39 -7.99
N GLU A 698 59.84 14.13 -7.67
CA GLU A 698 60.96 13.76 -6.81
C GLU A 698 61.75 12.63 -7.46
N ARG A 699 63.02 12.49 -7.07
CA ARG A 699 63.86 11.40 -7.58
C ARG A 699 63.47 10.11 -6.86
N ASP A 700 63.02 9.12 -7.64
CA ASP A 700 62.70 7.79 -7.13
C ASP A 700 63.95 7.16 -6.50
N PRO A 701 63.94 6.81 -5.20
CA PRO A 701 65.12 6.32 -4.51
C PRO A 701 65.59 4.95 -5.02
N ILE A 702 64.70 4.18 -5.66
CA ILE A 702 64.99 2.85 -6.20
C ILE A 702 65.40 2.96 -7.67
N GLN A 703 64.58 3.61 -8.49
CA GLN A 703 64.80 3.69 -9.94
C GLN A 703 65.74 4.83 -10.35
N ARG A 704 66.10 5.72 -9.40
CA ARG A 704 67.03 6.86 -9.56
C ARG A 704 66.67 7.85 -10.67
N ARG A 705 65.43 7.82 -11.17
CA ARG A 705 64.86 8.76 -12.15
C ARG A 705 63.86 9.70 -11.50
N MET A 706 63.60 10.85 -12.12
CA MET A 706 62.52 11.74 -11.69
C MET A 706 61.18 11.06 -11.93
N THR A 707 60.36 10.97 -10.88
CA THR A 707 59.03 10.36 -10.90
C THR A 707 58.06 11.29 -10.17
N THR A 708 56.84 11.40 -10.67
CA THR A 708 55.78 12.16 -10.01
C THR A 708 55.15 11.33 -8.89
N PHE A 709 55.28 11.80 -7.66
CA PHE A 709 54.62 11.25 -6.47
C PHE A 709 53.55 12.20 -5.94
N VAL A 710 52.76 11.72 -4.98
CA VAL A 710 51.73 12.50 -4.29
C VAL A 710 52.20 12.82 -2.88
N ARG A 711 52.04 14.08 -2.45
CA ARG A 711 52.32 14.58 -1.10
C ARG A 711 51.11 15.31 -0.54
N ALA A 712 50.93 15.21 0.78
CA ALA A 712 49.98 16.02 1.52
C ALA A 712 50.66 17.33 1.97
N VAL A 713 50.03 18.47 1.71
CA VAL A 713 50.59 19.83 1.84
C VAL A 713 50.08 20.56 3.06
#